data_AF-A0A6P6X7R6-F1
#
_entry.id   AF-A0A6P6X7R6-F1
#
_cell.length_a   1.000
_cell.length_b   1.000
_cell.length_c   1.000
_cell.angle_alpha   90.00
_cell.angle_beta   90.00
_cell.angle_gamma   90.00
#
_symmetry.space_group_name_H-M   'P 1'
#
loop_
_entity.id
_entity.type
_entity.pdbx_description
1 polymer ?
#
loop_
_entity_poly.entity_id
_entity_poly.type
_entity_poly.pdbx_seq_one_letter_code
_entity_poly.pdbx_strand_id
1 'polypeptide(L)'
;MGEVEEKAVLEKVGNVVASINGSKHVDQVISAVYSLAALLFPLETLSFIGSISEKYRDEVRSAEALSENQRKEWWKVFYKGAAFPALARVLLYDVASDWLVCFPISARKNVYDVFFVKGRMTEVVQAMVPCLQNRGSTRYDTSAVYSNAERLLVLCLVENDGAFQMVKEFNFQCESEELTGDKLKQAISMLAQLVTSIPDKARPGISSALSSHLFFKSITTQLLSGAEEWDKNLPDGVDSCNKIYTHDTIVFIGEIVARICRRGSADVLLSELIPRVLCQARNFLSGTANVSVNKTFELKPGLRFWSRVIEEIKDSYAVERLSEQLLHQLAAQNTNDIEAYWILWILFHRSYENQPLIRSMFVDKFLLWKVFPICCLRWILHFAILECSPDNTLLTKAYHAHRLVETMQRLVSVWSKREFVQSSRLEQQAYVTAALGLCLEKMSKEDLDATKDAIHSILQGVSCRLESPDHLVRKMASSVALVFSKVVDPQNPLYLDDNCHDETIDWEFKPTMSDRSSVAKSHHKDEEADKVKGLDMAKEANGVDDADMGKKVKGRKQKLLEFKLVDPDEVIDPAALNGELISDGEGDDFGSEDSDSLSDTSLEPYDLTDDDADLKRKFSQLVDVVGALRKSDDVDGVEGALNVAEKLVRASPDELKYVASDLARTLVQVRCSDFTAEGEEESAEEKRQKALVALIVTCPLESLEALHTLLYSATVDVSQRIMILDVMTGAAQELASMKFLKPEYQPRNLISSVSDKPWFIPRNIGPPGASSWKEISTPGTPLNWSYSYERELPPRPGQIQRGKTRRWSLQSSVNENQLEQSQNQFPQYAAAFMLPAMLGFDKKRHGVDLLGRDFIVLGKLIFMLGVCIKSAAMHPEASVLASPLLDMLRVREISHHIEPYVRRSVLFAASCILVAIHPTHVASALMAGNTEIPRGLEWIRTWAHDIAESDTDRECYMLAMTCLQLHSEMALQTSRALESTEGTFGTETLGLPSALASGMIKIPRV
;
A
#
# COMPACT_ATOMS: atom_id res chain seq x y z
N MET A 1 -38.58 38.74 31.31
CA MET A 1 -37.27 39.20 31.83
C MET A 1 -36.24 39.18 30.70
N GLY A 2 -35.99 38.01 30.11
CA GLY A 2 -35.08 37.83 28.96
C GLY A 2 -35.11 38.92 27.88
N GLU A 3 -36.27 39.30 27.31
CA GLU A 3 -36.35 40.37 26.28
C GLU A 3 -35.72 41.71 26.70
N VAL A 4 -35.80 42.06 27.99
CA VAL A 4 -35.23 43.32 28.52
C VAL A 4 -33.70 43.22 28.60
N GLU A 5 -33.19 42.04 28.98
CA GLU A 5 -31.76 41.76 29.07
C GLU A 5 -31.14 41.56 27.68
N GLU A 6 -31.83 40.91 26.75
CA GLU A 6 -31.42 40.80 25.34
C GLU A 6 -31.31 42.19 24.69
N LYS A 7 -32.30 43.06 24.90
CA LYS A 7 -32.24 44.43 24.42
C LYS A 7 -31.05 45.20 25.02
N ALA A 8 -30.80 45.06 26.33
CA ALA A 8 -29.67 45.71 27.00
C ALA A 8 -28.31 45.18 26.51
N VAL A 9 -28.19 43.87 26.27
CA VAL A 9 -26.98 43.23 25.71
C VAL A 9 -26.74 43.70 24.27
N LEU A 10 -27.79 43.75 23.43
CA LEU A 10 -27.70 44.27 22.05
C LEU A 10 -27.32 45.76 22.01
N GLU A 11 -27.90 46.58 22.89
CA GLU A 11 -27.56 48.01 23.01
C GLU A 11 -26.11 48.20 23.47
N LYS A 12 -25.64 47.42 24.47
CA LYS A 12 -24.24 47.44 24.90
C LYS A 12 -23.28 47.01 23.78
N VAL A 13 -23.61 45.99 23.00
CA VAL A 13 -22.82 45.58 21.82
C VAL A 13 -22.80 46.67 20.76
N GLY A 14 -23.94 47.30 20.45
CA GLY A 14 -24.02 48.42 19.51
C GLY A 14 -23.14 49.60 19.92
N ASN A 15 -23.16 49.96 21.20
CA ASN A 15 -22.31 51.02 21.77
C ASN A 15 -20.81 50.68 21.70
N VAL A 16 -20.42 49.42 21.90
CA VAL A 16 -19.03 48.97 21.73
C VAL A 16 -18.61 48.99 20.25
N VAL A 17 -19.43 48.51 19.33
CA VAL A 17 -19.14 48.55 17.88
C VAL A 17 -19.02 50.00 17.38
N ALA A 18 -19.89 50.91 17.83
CA ALA A 18 -19.77 52.34 17.53
C ALA A 18 -18.45 52.94 18.08
N SER A 19 -18.04 52.53 19.28
CA SER A 19 -16.77 52.97 19.90
C SER A 19 -15.54 52.46 19.15
N ILE A 20 -15.56 51.21 18.66
CA ILE A 20 -14.51 50.64 17.81
C ILE A 20 -14.42 51.44 16.51
N ASN A 21 -15.54 51.66 15.81
CA ASN A 21 -15.58 52.39 14.54
C ASN A 21 -15.19 53.88 14.68
N GLY A 22 -15.34 54.47 15.86
CA GLY A 22 -14.90 55.84 16.17
C GLY A 22 -13.47 55.97 16.70
N SER A 23 -12.77 54.87 16.93
CA SER A 23 -11.44 54.87 17.56
C SER A 23 -10.33 55.35 16.62
N LYS A 24 -9.31 56.01 17.20
CA LYS A 24 -8.10 56.48 16.50
C LYS A 24 -6.80 55.93 17.09
N HIS A 25 -6.89 55.17 18.18
CA HIS A 25 -5.74 54.59 18.88
C HIS A 25 -6.11 53.20 19.44
N VAL A 26 -5.15 52.27 19.42
CA VAL A 26 -5.42 50.87 19.78
C VAL A 26 -5.96 50.71 21.21
N ASP A 27 -5.48 51.51 22.16
CA ASP A 27 -5.97 51.51 23.55
C ASP A 27 -7.47 51.81 23.68
N GLN A 28 -8.04 52.60 22.74
CA GLN A 28 -9.49 52.89 22.73
C GLN A 28 -10.29 51.65 22.32
N VAL A 29 -9.80 50.92 21.32
CA VAL A 29 -10.40 49.64 20.87
C VAL A 29 -10.29 48.59 21.98
N ILE A 30 -9.13 48.49 22.66
CA ILE A 30 -8.94 47.58 23.79
C ILE A 30 -9.89 47.93 24.94
N SER A 31 -10.03 49.22 25.29
CA SER A 31 -10.95 49.67 26.36
C SER A 31 -12.41 49.43 25.99
N ALA A 32 -12.81 49.68 24.74
CA ALA A 32 -14.17 49.44 24.26
C ALA A 32 -14.54 47.94 24.34
N VAL A 33 -13.69 47.05 23.81
CA VAL A 33 -13.90 45.59 23.87
C VAL A 33 -13.88 45.09 25.32
N TYR A 34 -12.96 45.59 26.15
CA TYR A 34 -12.89 45.25 27.58
C TYR A 34 -14.17 45.63 28.34
N SER A 35 -14.78 46.77 28.00
CA SER A 35 -16.02 47.24 28.65
C SER A 35 -17.24 46.31 28.46
N LEU A 36 -17.15 45.33 27.56
CA LEU A 36 -18.09 44.22 27.41
C LEU A 36 -17.52 42.91 27.98
N ALA A 37 -16.23 42.65 27.78
CA ALA A 37 -15.57 41.45 28.29
C ALA A 37 -15.67 41.33 29.83
N ALA A 38 -15.58 42.44 30.57
CA ALA A 38 -15.73 42.48 32.03
C ALA A 38 -17.17 42.17 32.52
N LEU A 39 -18.18 42.44 31.69
CA LEU A 39 -19.58 42.11 32.00
C LEU A 39 -19.85 40.61 31.81
N LEU A 40 -19.22 39.99 30.81
CA LEU A 40 -19.44 38.59 30.41
C LEU A 40 -18.52 37.57 31.09
N PHE A 41 -17.29 37.96 31.47
CA PHE A 41 -16.28 37.04 31.97
C PHE A 41 -15.68 37.48 33.32
N PRO A 42 -15.27 36.54 34.19
CA PRO A 42 -14.33 36.84 35.27
C PRO A 42 -12.95 37.10 34.65
N LEU A 43 -12.51 38.37 34.70
CA LEU A 43 -11.22 38.84 34.19
C LEU A 43 -10.40 39.47 35.32
N GLU A 44 -9.10 39.16 35.35
CA GLU A 44 -8.15 39.85 36.22
C GLU A 44 -7.68 41.15 35.54
N THR A 45 -8.22 42.29 35.96
CA THR A 45 -7.85 43.65 35.49
C THR A 45 -6.33 43.86 35.43
N LEU A 46 -5.62 43.40 36.45
CA LEU A 46 -4.17 43.59 36.60
C LEU A 46 -3.33 42.96 35.46
N SER A 47 -3.87 41.97 34.76
CA SER A 47 -3.12 41.13 33.82
C SER A 47 -2.67 41.82 32.52
N PHE A 48 -3.29 42.95 32.14
CA PHE A 48 -2.95 43.69 30.92
C PHE A 48 -2.92 45.23 31.07
N ILE A 49 -3.41 45.80 32.18
CA ILE A 49 -3.41 47.26 32.44
C ILE A 49 -2.01 47.90 32.29
N GLY A 50 -0.95 47.17 32.65
CA GLY A 50 0.43 47.65 32.49
C GLY A 50 0.84 47.91 31.03
N SER A 51 0.20 47.24 30.07
CA SER A 51 0.48 47.35 28.63
C SER A 51 -0.29 48.46 27.91
N ILE A 52 -1.18 49.17 28.60
CA ILE A 52 -2.02 50.26 28.06
C ILE A 52 -1.46 51.61 28.54
N SER A 53 -1.59 52.66 27.71
CA SER A 53 -1.15 54.01 28.09
C SER A 53 -2.01 54.59 29.24
N GLU A 54 -1.36 55.41 30.07
CA GLU A 54 -1.85 55.75 31.41
C GLU A 54 -3.27 56.34 31.44
N LYS A 55 -3.60 57.16 30.43
CA LYS A 55 -4.90 57.80 30.25
C LYS A 55 -6.09 56.83 30.23
N TYR A 56 -5.93 55.63 29.66
CA TYR A 56 -7.01 54.66 29.50
C TYR A 56 -7.06 53.62 30.63
N ARG A 57 -6.06 53.61 31.53
CA ARG A 57 -6.03 52.68 32.68
C ARG A 57 -7.18 52.91 33.64
N ASP A 58 -7.58 54.16 33.84
CA ASP A 58 -8.66 54.51 34.77
C ASP A 58 -10.05 54.25 34.19
N GLU A 59 -10.22 54.40 32.86
CA GLU A 59 -11.42 53.90 32.16
C GLU A 59 -11.57 52.37 32.35
N VAL A 60 -10.50 51.60 32.12
CA VAL A 60 -10.45 50.14 32.32
C VAL A 60 -10.69 49.74 33.80
N ARG A 61 -10.22 50.53 34.77
CA ARG A 61 -10.50 50.32 36.21
C ARG A 61 -11.95 50.65 36.60
N SER A 62 -12.59 51.59 35.90
CA SER A 62 -13.96 52.04 36.17
C SER A 62 -15.05 51.13 35.61
N ALA A 63 -14.69 50.13 34.79
CA ALA A 63 -15.63 49.22 34.17
C ALA A 63 -16.43 48.41 35.21
N GLU A 64 -17.77 48.52 35.16
CA GLU A 64 -18.68 47.87 36.09
C GLU A 64 -18.57 46.34 36.02
N ALA A 65 -18.52 45.69 37.19
CA ALA A 65 -18.50 44.23 37.31
C ALA A 65 -19.86 43.72 37.80
N LEU A 66 -20.59 43.00 36.93
CA LEU A 66 -21.85 42.35 37.30
C LEU A 66 -21.65 41.26 38.36
N SER A 67 -22.70 40.98 39.13
CA SER A 67 -22.75 39.81 40.03
C SER A 67 -22.66 38.51 39.22
N GLU A 68 -22.20 37.42 39.85
CA GLU A 68 -21.93 36.17 39.13
C GLU A 68 -23.17 35.59 38.42
N ASN A 69 -24.35 35.71 39.03
CA ASN A 69 -25.60 35.23 38.44
C ASN A 69 -26.04 36.10 37.25
N GLN A 70 -25.93 37.43 37.36
CA GLN A 70 -26.21 38.35 36.25
C GLN A 70 -25.22 38.13 35.09
N ARG A 71 -23.93 37.91 35.38
CA ARG A 71 -22.91 37.55 34.40
C ARG A 71 -23.26 36.27 33.63
N LYS A 72 -23.74 35.23 34.32
CA LYS A 72 -24.15 33.96 33.69
C LYS A 72 -25.34 34.15 32.74
N GLU A 73 -26.36 34.91 33.12
CA GLU A 73 -27.50 35.18 32.24
C GLU A 73 -27.12 36.10 31.08
N TRP A 74 -26.32 37.15 31.32
CA TRP A 74 -25.75 37.99 30.25
C TRP A 74 -24.91 37.19 29.25
N TRP A 75 -24.08 36.26 29.70
CA TRP A 75 -23.31 35.35 28.84
C TRP A 75 -24.25 34.46 28.01
N LYS A 76 -25.27 33.86 28.64
CA LYS A 76 -26.26 32.99 28.00
C LYS A 76 -27.07 33.71 26.93
N VAL A 77 -27.55 34.92 27.23
CA VAL A 77 -28.27 35.81 26.30
C VAL A 77 -27.36 36.28 25.16
N PHE A 78 -26.12 36.67 25.47
CA PHE A 78 -25.15 37.15 24.48
C PHE A 78 -24.79 36.10 23.42
N TYR A 79 -24.59 34.83 23.82
CA TYR A 79 -24.28 33.74 22.88
C TYR A 79 -25.52 33.13 22.19
N LYS A 80 -26.68 33.03 22.85
CA LYS A 80 -27.90 32.52 22.20
C LYS A 80 -28.57 33.53 21.26
N GLY A 81 -28.43 34.83 21.52
CA GLY A 81 -29.06 35.90 20.76
C GLY A 81 -28.20 36.43 19.60
N ALA A 82 -28.72 37.41 18.86
CA ALA A 82 -28.02 38.03 17.71
C ALA A 82 -26.76 38.85 18.09
N ALA A 83 -26.51 39.03 19.39
CA ALA A 83 -25.44 39.86 19.93
C ALA A 83 -24.03 39.32 19.64
N PHE A 84 -23.75 38.04 19.91
CA PHE A 84 -22.46 37.45 19.60
C PHE A 84 -22.17 37.42 18.09
N PRO A 85 -23.07 36.95 17.19
CA PRO A 85 -22.82 36.98 15.74
C PRO A 85 -22.55 38.40 15.18
N ALA A 86 -23.18 39.44 15.74
CA ALA A 86 -22.91 40.82 15.39
C ALA A 86 -21.51 41.26 15.83
N LEU A 87 -21.15 41.05 17.11
CA LEU A 87 -19.82 41.40 17.63
C LEU A 87 -18.71 40.58 16.96
N ALA A 88 -18.90 39.28 16.78
CA ALA A 88 -17.92 38.38 16.19
C ALA A 88 -17.56 38.78 14.75
N ARG A 89 -18.51 39.28 13.95
CA ARG A 89 -18.21 39.87 12.64
C ARG A 89 -17.25 41.07 12.77
N VAL A 90 -17.50 41.98 13.71
CA VAL A 90 -16.63 43.15 13.92
C VAL A 90 -15.25 42.75 14.47
N LEU A 91 -15.20 41.77 15.38
CA LEU A 91 -13.94 41.26 15.92
C LEU A 91 -13.10 40.51 14.86
N LEU A 92 -13.74 39.70 14.00
CA LEU A 92 -13.05 38.83 13.04
C LEU A 92 -12.71 39.53 11.71
N TYR A 93 -13.38 40.64 11.36
CA TYR A 93 -13.08 41.43 10.15
C TYR A 93 -12.43 42.78 10.48
N ASP A 94 -13.17 43.70 11.09
CA ASP A 94 -12.73 45.09 11.29
C ASP A 94 -11.54 45.15 12.28
N VAL A 95 -11.68 44.55 13.48
CA VAL A 95 -10.59 44.53 14.49
C VAL A 95 -9.41 43.67 14.04
N ALA A 96 -9.66 42.54 13.36
CA ALA A 96 -8.61 41.66 12.86
C ALA A 96 -7.74 42.31 11.77
N SER A 97 -8.34 43.09 10.88
CA SER A 97 -7.63 43.80 9.80
C SER A 97 -6.88 45.02 10.32
N ASP A 98 -7.58 45.92 11.02
CA ASP A 98 -7.11 47.29 11.21
C ASP A 98 -6.34 47.50 12.53
N TRP A 99 -6.55 46.61 13.53
CA TRP A 99 -6.12 46.88 14.91
C TRP A 99 -5.34 45.75 15.57
N LEU A 100 -5.60 44.48 15.25
CA LEU A 100 -5.09 43.32 16.00
C LEU A 100 -3.56 43.18 15.98
N VAL A 101 -2.90 43.68 14.93
CA VAL A 101 -1.42 43.74 14.83
C VAL A 101 -0.82 44.65 15.90
N CYS A 102 -1.55 45.67 16.34
CA CYS A 102 -1.14 46.64 17.36
C CYS A 102 -1.48 46.20 18.79
N PHE A 103 -2.18 45.08 19.00
CA PHE A 103 -2.58 44.63 20.35
C PHE A 103 -1.40 44.03 21.12
N PRO A 104 -1.12 44.50 22.36
CA PRO A 104 -0.21 43.80 23.27
C PRO A 104 -0.68 42.36 23.51
N ILE A 105 0.26 41.40 23.60
CA ILE A 105 -0.06 39.96 23.69
C ILE A 105 -1.01 39.66 24.86
N SER A 106 -0.80 40.28 26.04
CA SER A 106 -1.67 40.14 27.21
C SER A 106 -3.09 40.68 26.97
N ALA A 107 -3.21 41.82 26.28
CA ALA A 107 -4.50 42.39 25.91
C ALA A 107 -5.22 41.51 24.88
N ARG A 108 -4.51 41.01 23.86
CA ARG A 108 -5.08 40.05 22.90
C ARG A 108 -5.61 38.80 23.61
N LYS A 109 -4.83 38.18 24.49
CA LYS A 109 -5.25 36.96 25.20
C LYS A 109 -6.44 37.19 26.14
N ASN A 110 -6.43 38.29 26.91
CA ASN A 110 -7.35 38.47 28.03
C ASN A 110 -8.57 39.35 27.70
N VAL A 111 -8.53 40.09 26.58
CA VAL A 111 -9.61 41.01 26.15
C VAL A 111 -10.24 40.56 24.82
N TYR A 112 -9.46 40.04 23.87
CA TYR A 112 -9.95 39.65 22.54
C TYR A 112 -10.23 38.14 22.42
N ASP A 113 -9.22 37.30 22.67
CA ASP A 113 -9.31 35.83 22.51
C ASP A 113 -10.36 35.21 23.45
N VAL A 114 -10.63 35.84 24.59
CA VAL A 114 -11.58 35.37 25.60
C VAL A 114 -13.01 35.18 25.07
N PHE A 115 -13.44 35.97 24.08
CA PHE A 115 -14.76 35.83 23.43
C PHE A 115 -14.91 34.53 22.62
N PHE A 116 -13.80 33.90 22.24
CA PHE A 116 -13.77 32.65 21.47
C PHE A 116 -13.36 31.46 22.35
N VAL A 117 -12.49 31.66 23.34
CA VAL A 117 -11.98 30.60 24.24
C VAL A 117 -12.91 30.31 25.43
N LYS A 118 -13.61 31.32 25.96
CA LYS A 118 -14.62 31.17 27.02
C LYS A 118 -16.06 31.39 26.51
N GLY A 119 -16.25 31.35 25.19
CA GLY A 119 -17.55 31.50 24.55
C GLY A 119 -18.29 30.18 24.38
N ARG A 120 -19.52 30.23 23.86
CA ARG A 120 -20.28 29.04 23.46
C ARG A 120 -19.69 28.47 22.16
N MET A 121 -19.07 27.31 22.22
CA MET A 121 -18.22 26.77 21.15
C MET A 121 -19.01 26.47 19.87
N THR A 122 -20.26 26.02 19.98
CA THR A 122 -21.15 25.83 18.82
C THR A 122 -21.40 27.14 18.05
N GLU A 123 -21.51 28.27 18.72
CA GLU A 123 -21.70 29.59 18.07
C GLU A 123 -20.36 30.15 17.56
N VAL A 124 -19.29 29.97 18.33
CA VAL A 124 -17.91 30.39 17.99
C VAL A 124 -17.46 29.74 16.67
N VAL A 125 -17.70 28.45 16.49
CA VAL A 125 -17.39 27.73 15.23
C VAL A 125 -18.23 28.25 14.06
N GLN A 126 -19.52 28.54 14.28
CA GLN A 126 -20.40 29.11 13.24
C GLN A 126 -19.96 30.52 12.81
N ALA A 127 -19.44 31.35 13.71
CA ALA A 127 -18.89 32.66 13.37
C ALA A 127 -17.53 32.58 12.66
N MET A 128 -16.63 31.69 13.12
CA MET A 128 -15.24 31.64 12.67
C MET A 128 -15.03 30.89 11.35
N VAL A 129 -15.63 29.70 11.16
CA VAL A 129 -15.34 28.86 9.98
C VAL A 129 -15.70 29.51 8.63
N PRO A 130 -16.81 30.29 8.50
CA PRO A 130 -17.10 31.02 7.25
C PRO A 130 -16.04 32.06 6.88
N CYS A 131 -15.27 32.58 7.84
CA CYS A 131 -14.23 33.57 7.58
C CYS A 131 -13.08 33.02 6.72
N LEU A 132 -12.88 31.70 6.68
CA LEU A 132 -11.89 31.04 5.80
C LEU A 132 -12.31 30.96 4.32
N GLN A 133 -13.56 31.31 3.98
CA GLN A 133 -14.10 31.11 2.62
C GLN A 133 -14.32 32.40 1.82
N ASN A 134 -14.03 33.58 2.40
CA ASN A 134 -14.50 34.87 1.87
C ASN A 134 -13.64 35.41 0.71
N ARG A 135 -13.74 34.78 -0.46
CA ARG A 135 -13.03 35.15 -1.70
C ARG A 135 -13.47 36.46 -2.38
N GLY A 136 -14.37 37.25 -1.78
CA GLY A 136 -15.10 38.32 -2.49
C GLY A 136 -15.04 39.74 -1.91
N SER A 137 -14.53 39.96 -0.69
CA SER A 137 -14.56 41.30 -0.07
C SER A 137 -13.24 42.06 -0.25
N THR A 138 -13.23 43.04 -1.16
CA THR A 138 -12.09 43.94 -1.40
C THR A 138 -11.88 45.00 -0.30
N ARG A 139 -12.63 44.95 0.81
CA ARG A 139 -12.63 45.97 1.87
C ARG A 139 -11.60 45.72 2.98
N TYR A 140 -11.12 44.49 3.13
CA TYR A 140 -10.35 44.03 4.29
C TYR A 140 -9.03 43.37 3.89
N ASP A 141 -8.03 43.38 4.78
CA ASP A 141 -6.87 42.50 4.61
C ASP A 141 -7.29 41.05 4.88
N THR A 142 -7.67 40.37 3.80
CA THR A 142 -8.02 38.95 3.82
C THR A 142 -6.93 38.08 4.46
N SER A 143 -5.64 38.44 4.37
CA SER A 143 -4.55 37.66 4.97
C SER A 143 -4.54 37.76 6.49
N ALA A 144 -4.77 38.95 7.05
CA ALA A 144 -4.92 39.17 8.49
C ALA A 144 -6.17 38.46 9.03
N VAL A 145 -7.30 38.56 8.34
CA VAL A 145 -8.56 37.87 8.68
C VAL A 145 -8.37 36.35 8.70
N TYR A 146 -7.81 35.76 7.63
CA TYR A 146 -7.52 34.32 7.58
C TYR A 146 -6.54 33.90 8.68
N SER A 147 -5.44 34.65 8.88
CA SER A 147 -4.41 34.30 9.87
C SER A 147 -4.94 34.35 11.29
N ASN A 148 -5.86 35.26 11.59
CA ASN A 148 -6.51 35.33 12.89
C ASN A 148 -7.55 34.21 13.07
N ALA A 149 -8.34 33.90 12.04
CA ALA A 149 -9.30 32.79 12.08
C ALA A 149 -8.59 31.44 12.26
N GLU A 150 -7.51 31.17 11.52
CA GLU A 150 -6.67 29.97 11.66
C GLU A 150 -6.08 29.86 13.07
N ARG A 151 -5.50 30.95 13.60
CA ARG A 151 -4.97 31.02 14.97
C ARG A 151 -6.04 30.73 16.03
N LEU A 152 -7.21 31.36 15.91
CA LEU A 152 -8.32 31.14 16.84
C LEU A 152 -8.87 29.72 16.74
N LEU A 153 -8.91 29.11 15.55
CA LEU A 153 -9.34 27.71 15.39
C LEU A 153 -8.39 26.72 16.07
N VAL A 154 -7.07 26.93 15.98
CA VAL A 154 -6.09 26.15 16.77
C VAL A 154 -6.32 26.36 18.27
N LEU A 155 -6.40 27.63 18.71
CA LEU A 155 -6.57 27.97 20.11
C LEU A 155 -7.87 27.36 20.71
N CYS A 156 -9.00 27.46 20.02
CA CYS A 156 -10.29 26.97 20.51
C CYS A 156 -10.45 25.45 20.37
N LEU A 157 -10.13 24.87 19.20
CA LEU A 157 -10.43 23.46 18.91
C LEU A 157 -9.28 22.50 19.24
N VAL A 158 -8.02 22.95 19.26
CA VAL A 158 -6.85 22.08 19.52
C VAL A 158 -6.24 22.34 20.90
N GLU A 159 -6.12 23.60 21.34
CA GLU A 159 -5.49 23.94 22.63
C GLU A 159 -6.46 23.98 23.83
N ASN A 160 -7.76 24.14 23.62
CA ASN A 160 -8.78 24.29 24.69
C ASN A 160 -9.94 23.28 24.56
N ASP A 161 -9.73 22.16 23.87
CA ASP A 161 -10.67 21.04 23.76
C ASP A 161 -12.09 21.37 23.24
N GLY A 162 -12.19 22.27 22.26
CA GLY A 162 -13.48 22.76 21.76
C GLY A 162 -14.45 21.70 21.22
N ALA A 163 -13.99 20.56 20.67
CA ALA A 163 -14.92 19.49 20.25
C ALA A 163 -15.55 18.76 21.44
N PHE A 164 -14.79 18.62 22.53
CA PHE A 164 -15.28 18.12 23.82
C PHE A 164 -16.22 19.12 24.49
N GLN A 165 -15.97 20.43 24.38
CA GLN A 165 -16.92 21.47 24.81
C GLN A 165 -18.26 21.38 24.07
N MET A 166 -18.25 21.25 22.73
CA MET A 166 -19.48 21.08 21.93
C MET A 166 -20.26 19.82 22.33
N VAL A 167 -19.58 18.69 22.62
CA VAL A 167 -20.20 17.47 23.16
C VAL A 167 -20.93 17.72 24.49
N LYS A 168 -20.38 18.57 25.38
CA LYS A 168 -21.05 18.96 26.62
C LYS A 168 -22.22 19.91 26.39
N GLU A 169 -22.11 20.86 25.47
CA GLU A 169 -23.21 21.76 25.13
C GLU A 169 -24.46 21.00 24.66
N PHE A 170 -24.31 20.00 23.80
CA PHE A 170 -25.43 19.14 23.40
C PHE A 170 -25.99 18.28 24.54
N ASN A 171 -25.16 17.86 25.50
CA ASN A 171 -25.63 17.11 26.67
C ASN A 171 -26.54 17.96 27.58
N PHE A 172 -26.20 19.24 27.80
CA PHE A 172 -26.95 20.14 28.68
C PHE A 172 -28.12 20.88 28.00
N GLN A 173 -28.32 20.73 26.68
CA GLN A 173 -29.48 21.32 25.99
C GLN A 173 -30.82 20.64 26.30
N CYS A 174 -30.81 19.49 26.98
CA CYS A 174 -31.99 18.69 27.29
C CYS A 174 -33.00 19.37 28.27
N GLU A 175 -32.65 20.53 28.85
CA GLU A 175 -33.49 21.25 29.82
C GLU A 175 -34.23 22.49 29.24
N SER A 176 -34.05 22.85 27.96
CA SER A 176 -34.73 24.02 27.37
C SER A 176 -35.63 23.67 26.17
N GLU A 177 -36.94 23.69 26.40
CA GLU A 177 -38.00 23.59 25.38
C GLU A 177 -37.93 24.78 24.40
N GLU A 178 -37.48 24.59 23.16
CA GLU A 178 -37.64 25.64 22.11
C GLU A 178 -37.37 25.17 20.66
N LEU A 179 -36.62 24.08 20.45
CA LEU A 179 -36.29 23.58 19.10
C LEU A 179 -37.02 22.27 18.76
N THR A 180 -37.87 22.32 17.73
CA THR A 180 -38.39 21.14 17.03
C THR A 180 -37.22 20.27 16.52
N GLY A 181 -37.21 18.98 16.86
CA GLY A 181 -36.03 18.11 16.71
C GLY A 181 -35.37 18.08 15.33
N ASP A 182 -36.14 18.24 14.25
CA ASP A 182 -35.56 18.27 12.88
C ASP A 182 -34.70 19.52 12.62
N LYS A 183 -35.03 20.67 13.23
CA LYS A 183 -34.18 21.88 13.18
C LYS A 183 -32.88 21.66 13.95
N LEU A 184 -32.93 20.96 15.09
CA LEU A 184 -31.76 20.64 15.89
C LEU A 184 -30.84 19.66 15.14
N LYS A 185 -31.40 18.62 14.51
CA LYS A 185 -30.67 17.71 13.61
C LYS A 185 -30.02 18.44 12.44
N GLN A 186 -30.72 19.40 11.81
CA GLN A 186 -30.13 20.26 10.78
C GLN A 186 -28.97 21.11 11.31
N ALA A 187 -29.11 21.74 12.48
CA ALA A 187 -28.04 22.51 13.12
C ALA A 187 -26.81 21.65 13.46
N ILE A 188 -27.02 20.46 14.02
CA ILE A 188 -25.98 19.45 14.30
C ILE A 188 -25.25 19.06 13.00
N SER A 189 -26.00 18.79 11.93
CA SER A 189 -25.45 18.39 10.63
C SER A 189 -24.63 19.50 9.97
N MET A 190 -25.07 20.76 10.09
CA MET A 190 -24.30 21.94 9.66
C MET A 190 -23.04 22.15 10.51
N LEU A 191 -23.12 22.00 11.83
CA LEU A 191 -21.97 22.13 12.75
C LEU A 191 -20.91 21.07 12.45
N ALA A 192 -21.31 19.79 12.30
CA ALA A 192 -20.42 18.71 11.90
C ALA A 192 -19.77 18.97 10.53
N GLN A 193 -20.50 19.58 9.58
CA GLN A 193 -19.95 20.01 8.29
C GLN A 193 -18.93 21.15 8.44
N LEU A 194 -19.21 22.16 9.27
CA LEU A 194 -18.28 23.26 9.52
C LEU A 194 -16.99 22.75 10.15
N VAL A 195 -17.07 22.03 11.28
CA VAL A 195 -15.90 21.48 11.99
C VAL A 195 -15.05 20.62 11.07
N THR A 196 -15.64 19.64 10.39
CA THR A 196 -14.86 18.73 9.54
C THR A 196 -14.33 19.37 8.26
N SER A 197 -14.84 20.54 7.86
CA SER A 197 -14.34 21.29 6.71
C SER A 197 -13.16 22.23 6.99
N ILE A 198 -12.68 22.32 8.23
CA ILE A 198 -11.58 23.22 8.59
C ILE A 198 -10.26 22.90 7.85
N PRO A 199 -9.79 21.63 7.74
CA PRO A 199 -8.56 21.34 7.02
C PRO A 199 -8.58 21.72 5.53
N ASP A 200 -9.71 21.56 4.84
CA ASP A 200 -9.87 21.98 3.42
C ASP A 200 -9.75 23.50 3.22
N LYS A 201 -10.01 24.26 4.29
CA LYS A 201 -10.19 25.72 4.27
C LYS A 201 -8.99 26.46 4.86
N ALA A 202 -8.15 25.78 5.64
CA ALA A 202 -6.91 26.34 6.17
C ALA A 202 -5.86 26.49 5.05
N ARG A 203 -5.04 27.55 5.10
CA ARG A 203 -4.00 27.78 4.10
C ARG A 203 -2.84 26.80 4.29
N PRO A 204 -2.31 26.17 3.22
CA PRO A 204 -1.19 25.25 3.33
C PRO A 204 0.06 25.96 3.87
N GLY A 205 0.71 25.33 4.87
CA GLY A 205 2.02 25.76 5.39
C GLY A 205 2.03 26.66 6.63
N ILE A 206 0.88 27.19 7.10
CA ILE A 206 0.86 28.18 8.20
C ILE A 206 0.79 27.55 9.60
N SER A 207 0.04 26.45 9.76
CA SER A 207 -0.01 25.71 11.03
C SER A 207 -0.18 24.21 10.78
N SER A 208 0.77 23.41 11.28
CA SER A 208 0.70 21.95 11.24
C SER A 208 -0.50 21.40 12.04
N ALA A 209 -0.97 22.11 13.07
CA ALA A 209 -2.12 21.72 13.88
C ALA A 209 -3.45 21.73 13.10
N LEU A 210 -3.53 22.44 11.96
CA LEU A 210 -4.70 22.42 11.05
C LEU A 210 -4.53 21.46 9.86
N SER A 211 -3.40 20.74 9.75
CA SER A 211 -3.28 19.65 8.79
C SER A 211 -4.31 18.56 9.07
N SER A 212 -4.89 17.96 8.03
CA SER A 212 -5.98 16.97 8.15
C SER A 212 -5.69 15.89 9.18
N HIS A 213 -4.51 15.27 9.11
CA HIS A 213 -4.10 14.20 10.03
C HIS A 213 -4.04 14.68 11.50
N LEU A 214 -3.35 15.78 11.80
CA LEU A 214 -3.21 16.25 13.20
C LEU A 214 -4.51 16.84 13.75
N PHE A 215 -5.28 17.55 12.90
CA PHE A 215 -6.58 18.11 13.27
C PHE A 215 -7.60 17.00 13.55
N PHE A 216 -7.80 16.05 12.63
CA PHE A 216 -8.76 14.96 12.85
C PHE A 216 -8.32 14.06 14.01
N LYS A 217 -7.02 13.87 14.24
CA LYS A 217 -6.54 13.19 15.45
C LYS A 217 -7.01 13.90 16.72
N SER A 218 -6.71 15.20 16.86
CA SER A 218 -7.08 16.00 18.03
C SER A 218 -8.60 16.03 18.26
N ILE A 219 -9.39 16.27 17.21
CA ILE A 219 -10.85 16.27 17.25
C ILE A 219 -11.38 14.89 17.65
N THR A 220 -10.85 13.80 17.10
CA THR A 220 -11.25 12.44 17.49
C THR A 220 -10.92 12.18 18.97
N THR A 221 -9.70 12.43 19.44
CA THR A 221 -9.32 12.21 20.85
C THR A 221 -10.27 12.95 21.82
N GLN A 222 -10.68 14.17 21.49
CA GLN A 222 -11.66 14.97 22.25
C GLN A 222 -13.08 14.37 22.21
N LEU A 223 -13.60 14.00 21.04
CA LEU A 223 -14.94 13.43 20.91
C LEU A 223 -15.06 12.08 21.63
N LEU A 224 -14.04 11.23 21.55
CA LEU A 224 -13.98 9.94 22.26
C LEU A 224 -13.91 10.15 23.79
N SER A 225 -13.22 11.18 24.26
CA SER A 225 -13.20 11.52 25.70
C SER A 225 -14.51 12.14 26.19
N GLY A 226 -15.21 12.90 25.34
CA GLY A 226 -16.53 13.44 25.63
C GLY A 226 -17.62 12.36 25.67
N ALA A 227 -17.53 11.39 24.78
CA ALA A 227 -18.32 10.16 24.81
C ALA A 227 -18.16 9.39 26.13
N GLU A 228 -16.91 9.19 26.58
CA GLU A 228 -16.62 8.51 27.83
C GLU A 228 -17.12 9.27 29.08
N GLU A 229 -17.18 10.60 29.05
CA GLU A 229 -17.78 11.37 30.14
C GLU A 229 -19.32 11.32 30.09
N TRP A 230 -19.91 11.38 28.89
CA TRP A 230 -21.36 11.22 28.71
C TRP A 230 -21.85 9.87 29.24
N ASP A 231 -21.16 8.79 28.87
CA ASP A 231 -21.53 7.42 29.25
C ASP A 231 -21.39 7.16 30.76
N LYS A 232 -20.34 7.69 31.41
CA LYS A 232 -20.18 7.64 32.88
C LYS A 232 -21.25 8.41 33.65
N ASN A 233 -21.88 9.40 33.03
CA ASN A 233 -22.95 10.21 33.62
C ASN A 233 -24.36 9.65 33.32
N LEU A 234 -24.47 8.55 32.57
CA LEU A 234 -25.75 7.91 32.28
C LEU A 234 -26.25 7.14 33.51
N PRO A 235 -27.45 7.41 34.06
CA PRO A 235 -27.91 6.77 35.28
C PRO A 235 -28.21 5.27 35.08
N ASP A 236 -27.58 4.43 35.91
CA ASP A 236 -27.85 3.01 36.04
C ASP A 236 -29.33 2.78 36.38
N GLY A 237 -30.07 2.13 35.47
CA GLY A 237 -31.49 1.80 35.64
C GLY A 237 -32.44 2.41 34.59
N VAL A 238 -31.97 3.23 33.64
CA VAL A 238 -32.81 3.63 32.50
C VAL A 238 -32.97 2.46 31.53
N ASP A 239 -34.12 1.79 31.65
CA ASP A 239 -34.36 0.49 31.04
C ASP A 239 -34.73 0.58 29.54
N SER A 240 -33.93 -0.13 28.73
CA SER A 240 -34.20 -0.86 27.47
C SER A 240 -35.21 -0.40 26.40
N CYS A 241 -36.26 0.39 26.65
CA CYS A 241 -37.48 0.36 25.83
C CYS A 241 -37.96 1.67 25.17
N ASN A 242 -37.22 2.80 25.27
CA ASN A 242 -37.64 4.07 24.67
C ASN A 242 -36.85 4.49 23.41
N LYS A 243 -37.44 4.31 22.22
CA LYS A 243 -36.96 4.81 20.91
C LYS A 243 -37.02 6.34 20.74
N ILE A 244 -37.26 7.09 21.82
CA ILE A 244 -37.75 8.48 21.78
C ILE A 244 -36.62 9.51 22.00
N TYR A 245 -35.59 9.17 22.76
CA TYR A 245 -34.48 10.07 23.09
C TYR A 245 -33.17 9.64 22.42
N THR A 246 -33.04 9.92 21.13
CA THR A 246 -31.72 10.01 20.47
C THR A 246 -31.00 11.24 21.04
N HIS A 247 -30.14 11.06 22.05
CA HIS A 247 -29.38 12.17 22.63
C HIS A 247 -28.59 12.88 21.53
N ASP A 248 -28.74 14.20 21.44
CA ASP A 248 -28.12 15.04 20.41
C ASP A 248 -26.59 14.90 20.36
N THR A 249 -25.97 14.60 21.50
CA THR A 249 -24.55 14.23 21.63
C THR A 249 -24.16 13.04 20.74
N ILE A 250 -24.97 11.97 20.70
CA ILE A 250 -24.71 10.79 19.87
C ILE A 250 -24.89 11.14 18.40
N VAL A 251 -25.91 11.94 18.06
CA VAL A 251 -26.16 12.44 16.70
C VAL A 251 -24.98 13.28 16.20
N PHE A 252 -24.47 14.21 17.03
CA PHE A 252 -23.32 15.06 16.71
C PHE A 252 -22.03 14.26 16.52
N ILE A 253 -21.75 13.28 17.40
CA ILE A 253 -20.59 12.42 17.26
C ILE A 253 -20.70 11.56 15.99
N GLY A 254 -21.85 10.92 15.74
CA GLY A 254 -22.09 10.13 14.52
C GLY A 254 -21.95 10.97 13.23
N GLU A 255 -22.52 12.17 13.19
CA GLU A 255 -22.43 13.09 12.06
C GLU A 255 -20.97 13.57 11.81
N ILE A 256 -20.13 13.73 12.84
CA ILE A 256 -18.69 14.00 12.65
C ILE A 256 -17.93 12.75 12.19
N VAL A 257 -18.11 11.60 12.84
CA VAL A 257 -17.48 10.32 12.46
C VAL A 257 -17.75 10.02 10.98
N ALA A 258 -19.01 10.15 10.55
CA ALA A 258 -19.43 9.97 9.17
C ALA A 258 -18.63 10.85 8.19
N ARG A 259 -18.51 12.16 8.50
CA ARG A 259 -17.79 13.11 7.66
C ARG A 259 -16.28 12.88 7.66
N ILE A 260 -15.65 12.53 8.78
CA ILE A 260 -14.23 12.16 8.82
C ILE A 260 -13.96 10.95 7.91
N CYS A 261 -14.88 9.97 7.90
CA CYS A 261 -14.80 8.83 6.99
C CYS A 261 -14.99 9.22 5.51
N ARG A 262 -15.98 10.05 5.17
CA ARG A 262 -16.15 10.61 3.80
C ARG A 262 -14.93 11.40 3.30
N ARG A 263 -14.15 11.96 4.23
CA ARG A 263 -12.96 12.78 3.97
C ARG A 263 -11.67 11.98 3.83
N GLY A 264 -11.73 10.66 3.95
CA GLY A 264 -10.57 9.78 3.80
C GLY A 264 -9.62 9.80 5.00
N SER A 265 -10.10 10.15 6.20
CA SER A 265 -9.32 10.12 7.45
C SER A 265 -9.90 9.14 8.49
N ALA A 266 -10.55 8.08 8.02
CA ALA A 266 -11.08 7.01 8.85
C ALA A 266 -9.96 6.26 9.59
N ASP A 267 -8.79 6.13 8.96
CA ASP A 267 -7.56 5.55 9.53
C ASP A 267 -7.10 6.28 10.79
N VAL A 268 -7.07 7.62 10.77
CA VAL A 268 -6.70 8.47 11.91
C VAL A 268 -7.71 8.28 13.03
N LEU A 269 -9.01 8.27 12.70
CA LEU A 269 -10.10 8.09 13.65
C LEU A 269 -10.03 6.72 14.35
N LEU A 270 -9.78 5.67 13.58
CA LEU A 270 -9.65 4.30 14.08
C LEU A 270 -8.39 4.11 14.94
N SER A 271 -7.28 4.79 14.63
CA SER A 271 -6.05 4.72 15.42
C SER A 271 -6.24 5.18 16.88
N GLU A 272 -7.19 6.08 17.14
CA GLU A 272 -7.55 6.56 18.48
C GLU A 272 -8.71 5.78 19.12
N LEU A 273 -9.56 5.13 18.30
CA LEU A 273 -10.74 4.38 18.72
C LEU A 273 -10.42 2.92 19.07
N ILE A 274 -9.64 2.22 18.24
CA ILE A 274 -9.28 0.80 18.44
C ILE A 274 -8.69 0.54 19.84
N PRO A 275 -7.72 1.32 20.35
CA PRO A 275 -7.15 1.07 21.68
C PRO A 275 -8.17 1.19 22.82
N ARG A 276 -9.16 2.09 22.68
CA ARG A 276 -10.22 2.28 23.68
C ARG A 276 -11.21 1.12 23.67
N VAL A 277 -11.68 0.72 22.48
CA VAL A 277 -12.62 -0.40 22.32
C VAL A 277 -11.96 -1.73 22.70
N LEU A 278 -10.70 -1.96 22.33
CA LEU A 278 -9.92 -3.14 22.74
C LEU A 278 -9.74 -3.23 24.26
N CYS A 279 -9.49 -2.10 24.93
CA CYS A 279 -9.42 -2.03 26.39
C CYS A 279 -10.78 -2.42 27.02
N GLN A 280 -11.89 -1.91 26.50
CA GLN A 280 -13.23 -2.28 26.95
C GLN A 280 -13.57 -3.76 26.68
N ALA A 281 -13.15 -4.32 25.53
CA ALA A 281 -13.32 -5.72 25.18
C ALA A 281 -12.54 -6.65 26.14
N ARG A 282 -11.28 -6.31 26.47
CA ARG A 282 -10.47 -7.05 27.46
C ARG A 282 -11.10 -7.00 28.85
N ASN A 283 -11.55 -5.83 29.29
CA ASN A 283 -12.28 -5.65 30.56
C ASN A 283 -13.64 -6.36 30.58
N PHE A 284 -14.23 -6.64 29.41
CA PHE A 284 -15.43 -7.46 29.30
C PHE A 284 -15.09 -8.94 29.49
N LEU A 285 -14.15 -9.46 28.69
CA LEU A 285 -13.69 -10.86 28.69
C LEU A 285 -13.22 -11.33 30.07
N SER A 286 -12.39 -10.54 30.76
CA SER A 286 -11.91 -10.86 32.11
C SER A 286 -12.99 -10.90 33.19
N GLY A 287 -14.23 -10.49 32.88
CA GLY A 287 -15.34 -10.41 33.84
C GLY A 287 -16.54 -11.33 33.54
N THR A 288 -16.52 -12.12 32.48
CA THR A 288 -17.68 -12.94 32.04
C THR A 288 -17.42 -14.44 32.15
N ALA A 289 -17.48 -14.98 33.37
CA ALA A 289 -17.18 -16.40 33.61
C ALA A 289 -18.34 -17.38 33.30
N ASN A 290 -19.62 -16.97 33.40
CA ASN A 290 -20.75 -17.92 33.39
C ASN A 290 -22.15 -17.31 33.09
N VAL A 291 -22.28 -16.31 32.21
CA VAL A 291 -23.59 -15.66 31.92
C VAL A 291 -23.80 -15.44 30.41
N SER A 292 -25.06 -15.55 29.96
CA SER A 292 -25.50 -15.28 28.58
C SER A 292 -25.02 -13.91 28.09
N VAL A 293 -24.07 -13.93 27.16
CA VAL A 293 -23.21 -12.78 26.85
C VAL A 293 -24.00 -11.57 26.36
N ASN A 294 -25.00 -11.78 25.50
CA ASN A 294 -25.81 -10.71 24.91
C ASN A 294 -26.53 -9.90 26.01
N LYS A 295 -27.06 -10.56 27.05
CA LYS A 295 -27.72 -9.88 28.18
C LYS A 295 -26.75 -9.14 29.08
N THR A 296 -25.52 -9.64 29.26
CA THR A 296 -24.48 -8.92 30.02
C THR A 296 -23.91 -7.74 29.23
N PHE A 297 -23.82 -7.87 27.90
CA PHE A 297 -23.45 -6.80 26.99
C PHE A 297 -24.47 -5.66 27.02
N GLU A 298 -25.76 -5.98 26.94
CA GLU A 298 -26.85 -5.00 27.03
C GLU A 298 -26.91 -4.23 28.36
N LEU A 299 -26.21 -4.66 29.41
CA LEU A 299 -26.25 -4.06 30.75
C LEU A 299 -25.02 -3.21 31.12
N LYS A 300 -23.88 -3.34 30.43
CA LYS A 300 -22.67 -2.55 30.77
C LYS A 300 -22.67 -1.18 30.08
N PRO A 301 -22.50 -0.06 30.83
CA PRO A 301 -22.10 1.21 30.22
C PRO A 301 -20.74 1.07 29.49
N GLY A 302 -20.50 1.95 28.52
CA GLY A 302 -19.33 1.96 27.63
C GLY A 302 -19.59 1.21 26.33
N LEU A 303 -19.97 -0.06 26.41
CA LEU A 303 -20.23 -0.92 25.24
C LEU A 303 -21.52 -0.50 24.50
N ARG A 304 -22.51 -0.03 25.27
CA ARG A 304 -23.75 0.59 24.77
C ARG A 304 -23.51 1.86 23.94
N PHE A 305 -22.42 2.59 24.17
CA PHE A 305 -22.18 3.86 23.51
C PHE A 305 -21.77 3.68 22.04
N TRP A 306 -20.75 2.85 21.77
CA TRP A 306 -20.20 2.71 20.42
C TRP A 306 -21.23 2.18 19.43
N SER A 307 -21.95 1.12 19.81
CA SER A 307 -23.03 0.54 19.00
C SER A 307 -24.15 1.54 18.67
N ARG A 308 -24.43 2.53 19.53
CA ARG A 308 -25.36 3.64 19.25
C ARG A 308 -24.78 4.70 18.31
N VAL A 309 -23.48 5.02 18.44
CA VAL A 309 -22.82 5.95 17.49
C VAL A 309 -22.82 5.38 16.08
N ILE A 310 -22.47 4.10 15.92
CA ILE A 310 -22.46 3.43 14.61
C ILE A 310 -23.88 3.33 14.03
N GLU A 311 -24.89 3.04 14.86
CA GLU A 311 -26.30 3.01 14.43
C GLU A 311 -26.81 4.37 13.91
N GLU A 312 -26.35 5.50 14.47
CA GLU A 312 -26.80 6.84 14.08
C GLU A 312 -26.10 7.38 12.80
N ILE A 313 -25.04 6.71 12.32
CA ILE A 313 -24.39 6.98 11.02
C ILE A 313 -25.31 6.51 9.88
N LYS A 314 -26.08 7.44 9.33
CA LYS A 314 -27.02 7.19 8.20
C LYS A 314 -26.33 7.07 6.84
N ASP A 315 -25.06 7.44 6.75
CA ASP A 315 -24.27 7.36 5.52
C ASP A 315 -23.63 5.97 5.39
N SER A 316 -24.28 5.09 4.61
CA SER A 316 -23.80 3.72 4.36
C SER A 316 -22.40 3.67 3.73
N TYR A 317 -21.98 4.69 2.97
CA TYR A 317 -20.62 4.77 2.44
C TYR A 317 -19.59 5.06 3.54
N ALA A 318 -19.94 5.91 4.52
CA ALA A 318 -19.08 6.15 5.68
C ALA A 318 -18.94 4.90 6.55
N VAL A 319 -20.02 4.14 6.78
CA VAL A 319 -19.97 2.85 7.49
C VAL A 319 -19.10 1.83 6.74
N GLU A 320 -19.21 1.77 5.41
CA GLU A 320 -18.39 0.88 4.58
C GLU A 320 -16.89 1.23 4.67
N ARG A 321 -16.53 2.51 4.60
CA ARG A 321 -15.12 2.93 4.74
C ARG A 321 -14.58 2.77 6.15
N LEU A 322 -15.40 2.97 7.19
CA LEU A 322 -15.00 2.75 8.58
C LEU A 322 -14.74 1.26 8.86
N SER A 323 -15.63 0.37 8.41
CA SER A 323 -15.49 -1.08 8.61
C SER A 323 -14.35 -1.69 7.78
N GLU A 324 -14.17 -1.26 6.53
CA GLU A 324 -13.03 -1.64 5.68
C GLU A 324 -11.69 -1.26 6.31
N GLN A 325 -11.54 0.00 6.75
CA GLN A 325 -10.29 0.46 7.38
C GLN A 325 -10.05 -0.17 8.76
N LEU A 326 -11.11 -0.48 9.52
CA LEU A 326 -11.00 -1.21 10.79
C LEU A 326 -10.39 -2.59 10.56
N LEU A 327 -10.91 -3.36 9.60
CA LEU A 327 -10.41 -4.70 9.30
C LEU A 327 -8.93 -4.67 8.92
N HIS A 328 -8.53 -3.76 8.02
CA HIS A 328 -7.12 -3.60 7.64
C HIS A 328 -6.22 -3.17 8.82
N GLN A 329 -6.66 -2.27 9.70
CA GLN A 329 -5.86 -1.87 10.87
C GLN A 329 -5.75 -2.98 11.92
N LEU A 330 -6.81 -3.75 12.18
CA LEU A 330 -6.77 -4.90 13.10
C LEU A 330 -5.84 -6.01 12.58
N ALA A 331 -5.82 -6.24 11.26
CA ALA A 331 -4.88 -7.17 10.63
C ALA A 331 -3.43 -6.65 10.70
N ALA A 332 -3.18 -5.38 10.39
CA ALA A 332 -1.84 -4.78 10.49
C ALA A 332 -1.29 -4.76 11.94
N GLN A 333 -2.16 -4.83 12.94
CA GLN A 333 -1.79 -4.96 14.36
C GLN A 333 -1.66 -6.43 14.84
N ASN A 334 -1.89 -7.42 13.98
CA ASN A 334 -1.95 -8.85 14.32
C ASN A 334 -2.89 -9.14 15.51
N THR A 335 -4.10 -8.58 15.46
CA THR A 335 -5.12 -8.75 16.52
C THR A 335 -5.58 -10.22 16.60
N ASN A 336 -5.75 -10.74 17.82
CA ASN A 336 -6.28 -12.10 18.04
C ASN A 336 -7.75 -12.21 17.58
N ASP A 337 -8.15 -13.37 17.04
CA ASP A 337 -9.49 -13.61 16.48
C ASP A 337 -10.63 -13.31 17.46
N ILE A 338 -10.43 -13.67 18.73
CA ILE A 338 -11.38 -13.41 19.82
C ILE A 338 -11.54 -11.90 20.03
N GLU A 339 -10.43 -11.15 20.04
CA GLU A 339 -10.44 -9.71 20.27
C GLU A 339 -11.04 -8.96 19.08
N ALA A 340 -10.71 -9.37 17.85
CA ALA A 340 -11.28 -8.82 16.63
C ALA A 340 -12.79 -9.09 16.52
N TYR A 341 -13.25 -10.30 16.86
CA TYR A 341 -14.67 -10.63 16.96
C TYR A 341 -15.41 -9.70 17.94
N TRP A 342 -14.88 -9.51 19.16
CA TRP A 342 -15.53 -8.64 20.14
C TRP A 342 -15.50 -7.17 19.73
N ILE A 343 -14.45 -6.68 19.05
CA ILE A 343 -14.44 -5.32 18.48
C ILE A 343 -15.53 -5.16 17.41
N LEU A 344 -15.67 -6.12 16.47
CA LEU A 344 -16.75 -6.09 15.47
C LEU A 344 -18.13 -6.14 16.13
N TRP A 345 -18.31 -6.97 17.17
CA TRP A 345 -19.55 -7.07 17.94
C TRP A 345 -19.91 -5.76 18.65
N ILE A 346 -18.96 -5.15 19.38
CA ILE A 346 -19.15 -3.88 20.10
C ILE A 346 -19.58 -2.75 19.16
N LEU A 347 -18.98 -2.70 17.96
CA LEU A 347 -19.23 -1.64 16.99
C LEU A 347 -20.49 -1.88 16.15
N PHE A 348 -20.66 -3.08 15.58
CA PHE A 348 -21.60 -3.28 14.49
C PHE A 348 -22.84 -4.14 14.81
N HIS A 349 -22.87 -4.96 15.86
CA HIS A 349 -23.96 -5.93 16.11
C HIS A 349 -25.37 -5.33 15.95
N ARG A 350 -25.67 -4.31 16.75
CA ARG A 350 -26.95 -3.60 16.74
C ARG A 350 -27.27 -2.95 15.38
N SER A 351 -26.26 -2.44 14.69
CA SER A 351 -26.43 -1.87 13.34
C SER A 351 -26.69 -2.94 12.28
N TYR A 352 -26.13 -4.15 12.45
CA TYR A 352 -26.30 -5.32 11.59
C TYR A 352 -27.68 -5.98 11.76
N GLU A 353 -28.22 -5.99 12.99
CA GLU A 353 -29.61 -6.34 13.29
C GLU A 353 -30.62 -5.33 12.71
N ASN A 354 -30.40 -4.04 12.97
CA ASN A 354 -31.39 -3.01 12.65
C ASN A 354 -31.34 -2.49 11.21
N GLN A 355 -30.20 -2.59 10.50
CA GLN A 355 -30.04 -2.02 9.15
C GLN A 355 -29.69 -3.08 8.09
N PRO A 356 -30.58 -3.35 7.11
CA PRO A 356 -30.33 -4.37 6.08
C PRO A 356 -29.19 -4.00 5.12
N LEU A 357 -28.86 -2.72 4.96
CA LEU A 357 -27.74 -2.26 4.14
C LEU A 357 -26.39 -2.67 4.73
N ILE A 358 -26.22 -2.57 6.05
CA ILE A 358 -25.01 -3.01 6.76
C ILE A 358 -24.89 -4.54 6.71
N ARG A 359 -26.03 -5.24 6.77
CA ARG A 359 -26.07 -6.70 6.60
C ARG A 359 -25.59 -7.15 5.22
N SER A 360 -26.10 -6.54 4.14
CA SER A 360 -25.64 -6.83 2.78
C SER A 360 -24.19 -6.37 2.53
N MET A 361 -23.72 -5.33 3.21
CA MET A 361 -22.30 -4.95 3.16
C MET A 361 -21.39 -6.05 3.70
N PHE A 362 -21.68 -6.61 4.88
CA PHE A 362 -20.88 -7.71 5.45
C PHE A 362 -21.05 -9.04 4.71
N VAL A 363 -22.27 -9.42 4.33
CA VAL A 363 -22.55 -10.74 3.74
C VAL A 363 -22.30 -10.78 2.23
N ASP A 364 -22.67 -9.73 1.47
CA ASP A 364 -22.49 -9.71 0.02
C ASP A 364 -21.17 -9.03 -0.36
N LYS A 365 -20.97 -7.75 -0.01
CA LYS A 365 -19.80 -6.99 -0.48
C LYS A 365 -18.49 -7.55 0.06
N PHE A 366 -18.40 -7.81 1.37
CA PHE A 366 -17.14 -8.19 2.03
C PHE A 366 -16.79 -9.68 1.90
N LEU A 367 -17.68 -10.53 1.37
CA LEU A 367 -17.37 -11.93 1.06
C LEU A 367 -17.16 -12.19 -0.43
N LEU A 368 -17.83 -11.44 -1.33
CA LEU A 368 -17.79 -11.69 -2.78
C LEU A 368 -17.00 -10.64 -3.59
N TRP A 369 -16.97 -9.37 -3.16
CA TRP A 369 -16.54 -8.24 -4.01
C TRP A 369 -15.28 -7.51 -3.52
N LYS A 370 -15.01 -7.49 -2.21
CA LYS A 370 -13.77 -6.96 -1.63
C LYS A 370 -12.90 -8.11 -1.10
N VAL A 371 -11.62 -8.06 -1.43
CA VAL A 371 -10.59 -8.96 -0.92
C VAL A 371 -9.98 -8.35 0.34
N PHE A 372 -9.87 -9.15 1.40
CA PHE A 372 -9.21 -8.82 2.66
C PHE A 372 -8.21 -9.92 3.03
N PRO A 373 -7.28 -9.68 3.98
CA PRO A 373 -6.50 -10.76 4.60
C PRO A 373 -7.41 -11.87 5.17
N ILE A 374 -6.95 -13.13 5.15
CA ILE A 374 -7.77 -14.28 5.54
C ILE A 374 -8.17 -14.25 7.03
N CYS A 375 -7.40 -13.60 7.90
CA CYS A 375 -7.82 -13.31 9.27
C CYS A 375 -9.09 -12.43 9.30
N CYS A 376 -9.17 -11.37 8.49
CA CYS A 376 -10.37 -10.53 8.38
C CYS A 376 -11.57 -11.30 7.87
N LEU A 377 -11.38 -12.18 6.87
CA LEU A 377 -12.42 -13.08 6.38
C LEU A 377 -12.96 -13.95 7.51
N ARG A 378 -12.08 -14.64 8.28
CA ARG A 378 -12.48 -15.42 9.46
C ARG A 378 -13.27 -14.57 10.47
N TRP A 379 -12.87 -13.33 10.74
CA TRP A 379 -13.60 -12.42 11.62
C TRP A 379 -14.98 -12.03 11.08
N ILE A 380 -15.11 -11.79 9.77
CA ILE A 380 -16.41 -11.50 9.11
C ILE A 380 -17.34 -12.72 9.20
N LEU A 381 -16.84 -13.93 8.92
CA LEU A 381 -17.63 -15.17 9.01
C LEU A 381 -18.13 -15.40 10.45
N HIS A 382 -17.25 -15.24 11.45
CA HIS A 382 -17.63 -15.36 12.87
C HIS A 382 -18.62 -14.29 13.33
N PHE A 383 -18.42 -13.02 12.96
CA PHE A 383 -19.30 -11.93 13.34
C PHE A 383 -20.66 -11.98 12.64
N ALA A 384 -20.68 -12.08 11.31
CA ALA A 384 -21.87 -11.87 10.50
C ALA A 384 -22.66 -13.15 10.19
N ILE A 385 -22.01 -14.30 10.05
CA ILE A 385 -22.69 -15.57 9.71
C ILE A 385 -22.95 -16.42 10.95
N LEU A 386 -21.90 -16.74 11.70
CA LEU A 386 -21.97 -17.67 12.83
C LEU A 386 -22.48 -17.00 14.11
N GLU A 387 -22.35 -15.68 14.20
CA GLU A 387 -22.74 -14.84 15.35
C GLU A 387 -22.15 -15.37 16.68
N CYS A 388 -20.93 -15.94 16.61
CA CYS A 388 -20.28 -16.60 17.75
C CYS A 388 -18.74 -16.40 17.83
N SER A 389 -18.24 -16.29 19.07
CA SER A 389 -16.80 -16.21 19.37
C SER A 389 -16.10 -17.51 18.93
N PRO A 390 -14.88 -17.46 18.37
CA PRO A 390 -14.14 -18.64 17.87
C PRO A 390 -14.04 -19.83 18.83
N ASP A 391 -13.98 -19.57 20.15
CA ASP A 391 -13.83 -20.61 21.17
C ASP A 391 -15.09 -21.47 21.36
N ASN A 392 -16.28 -20.91 21.09
CA ASN A 392 -17.57 -21.51 21.43
C ASN A 392 -18.10 -22.47 20.34
N THR A 393 -17.24 -23.35 19.82
CA THR A 393 -17.53 -24.29 18.73
C THR A 393 -18.61 -25.34 19.03
N LEU A 394 -18.96 -25.57 20.30
CA LEU A 394 -19.80 -26.69 20.72
C LEU A 394 -21.30 -26.40 20.90
N LEU A 395 -21.74 -25.13 20.98
CA LEU A 395 -22.98 -24.80 21.70
C LEU A 395 -24.17 -24.24 20.89
N THR A 396 -24.03 -23.94 19.59
CA THR A 396 -25.10 -23.20 18.85
C THR A 396 -25.46 -23.72 17.45
N LYS A 397 -25.16 -24.99 17.12
CA LYS A 397 -25.38 -25.56 15.77
C LYS A 397 -26.81 -25.37 15.20
N ALA A 398 -27.84 -25.31 16.03
CA ALA A 398 -29.23 -25.34 15.57
C ALA A 398 -29.84 -23.98 15.13
N TYR A 399 -29.33 -22.83 15.60
CA TYR A 399 -30.04 -21.55 15.43
C TYR A 399 -29.52 -20.68 14.27
N HIS A 400 -28.24 -20.81 13.90
CA HIS A 400 -27.59 -19.98 12.87
C HIS A 400 -27.33 -20.74 11.55
N ALA A 401 -27.60 -22.05 11.50
CA ALA A 401 -27.40 -22.91 10.33
C ALA A 401 -28.07 -22.36 9.06
N HIS A 402 -29.29 -21.80 9.17
CA HIS A 402 -29.98 -21.21 8.03
C HIS A 402 -29.21 -20.07 7.34
N ARG A 403 -28.55 -19.20 8.13
CA ARG A 403 -27.75 -18.08 7.60
C ARG A 403 -26.44 -18.57 6.97
N LEU A 404 -25.84 -19.62 7.52
CA LEU A 404 -24.68 -20.30 6.96
C LEU A 404 -25.04 -20.96 5.61
N VAL A 405 -26.17 -21.69 5.54
CA VAL A 405 -26.73 -22.28 4.31
C VAL A 405 -27.03 -21.23 3.25
N GLU A 406 -27.68 -20.12 3.60
CA GLU A 406 -27.99 -19.05 2.63
C GLU A 406 -26.69 -18.42 2.08
N THR A 407 -25.71 -18.12 2.94
CA THR A 407 -24.46 -17.50 2.51
C THR A 407 -23.60 -18.46 1.68
N MET A 408 -23.58 -19.74 2.06
CA MET A 408 -22.97 -20.82 1.29
C MET A 408 -23.58 -20.94 -0.11
N GLN A 409 -24.92 -20.94 -0.23
CA GLN A 409 -25.58 -21.01 -1.53
C GLN A 409 -25.24 -19.81 -2.42
N ARG A 410 -25.14 -18.60 -1.84
CA ARG A 410 -24.65 -17.40 -2.56
C ARG A 410 -23.21 -17.57 -3.04
N LEU A 411 -22.29 -17.95 -2.14
CA LEU A 411 -20.87 -18.19 -2.45
C LEU A 411 -20.71 -19.22 -3.58
N VAL A 412 -21.34 -20.39 -3.45
CA VAL A 412 -21.36 -21.45 -4.48
C VAL A 412 -21.88 -20.92 -5.81
N SER A 413 -23.01 -20.19 -5.82
CA SER A 413 -23.64 -19.70 -7.07
C SER A 413 -22.82 -18.67 -7.85
N VAL A 414 -21.79 -18.09 -7.24
CA VAL A 414 -20.81 -17.22 -7.89
C VAL A 414 -19.55 -18.02 -8.23
N TRP A 415 -19.03 -18.80 -7.28
CA TRP A 415 -17.80 -19.57 -7.43
C TRP A 415 -17.90 -20.67 -8.51
N SER A 416 -19.05 -21.32 -8.69
CA SER A 416 -19.22 -22.44 -9.64
C SER A 416 -19.16 -22.06 -11.12
N LYS A 417 -19.27 -20.77 -11.43
CA LYS A 417 -19.39 -20.26 -12.81
C LYS A 417 -18.06 -20.21 -13.54
N ARG A 418 -18.02 -20.77 -14.76
CA ARG A 418 -16.84 -20.70 -15.64
C ARG A 418 -16.50 -19.25 -16.00
N GLU A 419 -17.51 -18.38 -16.12
CA GLU A 419 -17.35 -16.94 -16.33
C GLU A 419 -16.62 -16.26 -15.16
N PHE A 420 -16.85 -16.70 -13.92
CA PHE A 420 -16.16 -16.17 -12.74
C PHE A 420 -14.68 -16.59 -12.75
N VAL A 421 -14.37 -17.83 -13.15
CA VAL A 421 -12.99 -18.32 -13.33
C VAL A 421 -12.24 -17.53 -14.41
N GLN A 422 -12.91 -17.20 -15.51
CA GLN A 422 -12.30 -16.51 -16.67
C GLN A 422 -12.16 -14.99 -16.50
N SER A 423 -12.98 -14.34 -15.68
CA SER A 423 -13.03 -12.87 -15.58
C SER A 423 -12.57 -12.28 -14.24
N SER A 424 -12.48 -13.09 -13.17
CA SER A 424 -12.12 -12.59 -11.84
C SER A 424 -10.63 -12.70 -11.57
N ARG A 425 -10.06 -11.69 -10.90
CA ARG A 425 -8.64 -11.69 -10.49
C ARG A 425 -8.34 -12.88 -9.58
N LEU A 426 -7.13 -13.45 -9.69
CA LEU A 426 -6.70 -14.61 -8.90
C LEU A 426 -6.85 -14.37 -7.38
N GLU A 427 -6.55 -13.16 -6.90
CA GLU A 427 -6.77 -12.74 -5.50
C GLU A 427 -8.23 -12.89 -5.04
N GLN A 428 -9.18 -12.51 -5.91
CA GLN A 428 -10.62 -12.62 -5.64
C GLN A 428 -11.10 -14.06 -5.75
N GLN A 429 -10.54 -14.86 -6.67
CA GLN A 429 -10.81 -16.29 -6.74
C GLN A 429 -10.31 -17.03 -5.48
N ALA A 430 -9.09 -16.73 -5.01
CA ALA A 430 -8.53 -17.24 -3.77
C ALA A 430 -9.41 -16.87 -2.57
N TYR A 431 -9.79 -15.60 -2.45
CA TYR A 431 -10.60 -15.09 -1.34
C TYR A 431 -12.00 -15.73 -1.29
N VAL A 432 -12.70 -15.84 -2.43
CA VAL A 432 -14.02 -16.50 -2.48
C VAL A 432 -13.90 -18.02 -2.27
N THR A 433 -12.80 -18.65 -2.71
CA THR A 433 -12.50 -20.06 -2.41
C THR A 433 -12.29 -20.28 -0.91
N ALA A 434 -11.52 -19.42 -0.25
CA ALA A 434 -11.33 -19.46 1.20
C ALA A 434 -12.64 -19.23 1.96
N ALA A 435 -13.48 -18.29 1.51
CA ALA A 435 -14.79 -18.05 2.12
C ALA A 435 -15.71 -19.28 2.00
N LEU A 436 -15.70 -19.93 0.83
CA LEU A 436 -16.43 -21.17 0.57
C LEU A 436 -15.92 -22.33 1.46
N GLY A 437 -14.60 -22.53 1.54
CA GLY A 437 -13.97 -23.58 2.35
C GLY A 437 -14.22 -23.41 3.84
N LEU A 438 -14.04 -22.20 4.38
CA LEU A 438 -14.30 -21.88 5.78
C LEU A 438 -15.78 -22.00 6.16
N CYS A 439 -16.71 -21.82 5.22
CA CYS A 439 -18.12 -22.17 5.41
C CYS A 439 -18.34 -23.69 5.45
N LEU A 440 -17.79 -24.45 4.49
CA LEU A 440 -17.90 -25.91 4.44
C LEU A 440 -17.37 -26.58 5.70
N GLU A 441 -16.23 -26.13 6.26
CA GLU A 441 -15.67 -26.65 7.51
C GLU A 441 -16.59 -26.53 8.74
N LYS A 442 -17.72 -25.81 8.64
CA LYS A 442 -18.67 -25.59 9.74
C LYS A 442 -20.05 -26.20 9.46
N MET A 443 -20.26 -26.82 8.30
CA MET A 443 -21.49 -27.49 7.92
C MET A 443 -21.52 -28.96 8.34
N SER A 444 -22.73 -29.49 8.51
CA SER A 444 -23.00 -30.93 8.52
C SER A 444 -23.41 -31.43 7.13
N LYS A 445 -23.45 -32.75 6.94
CA LYS A 445 -23.96 -33.37 5.72
C LYS A 445 -25.44 -33.06 5.51
N GLU A 446 -26.19 -33.02 6.61
CA GLU A 446 -27.61 -32.69 6.67
C GLU A 446 -27.90 -31.25 6.23
N ASP A 447 -27.04 -30.28 6.59
CA ASP A 447 -27.13 -28.89 6.09
C ASP A 447 -26.88 -28.80 4.57
N LEU A 448 -25.92 -29.60 4.08
CA LEU A 448 -25.52 -29.64 2.68
C LEU A 448 -26.60 -30.29 1.79
N ASP A 449 -27.15 -31.43 2.22
CA ASP A 449 -28.26 -32.12 1.54
C ASP A 449 -29.56 -31.30 1.57
N ALA A 450 -29.78 -30.49 2.62
CA ALA A 450 -30.88 -29.51 2.66
C ALA A 450 -30.70 -28.35 1.67
N THR A 451 -29.48 -28.09 1.19
CA THR A 451 -29.17 -26.98 0.29
C THR A 451 -29.32 -27.39 -1.18
N LYS A 452 -30.52 -27.17 -1.74
CA LYS A 452 -30.87 -27.54 -3.13
C LYS A 452 -29.81 -27.05 -4.14
N ASP A 453 -29.39 -27.98 -5.01
CA ASP A 453 -28.43 -27.81 -6.11
C ASP A 453 -26.98 -27.46 -5.68
N ALA A 454 -26.68 -27.39 -4.37
CA ALA A 454 -25.34 -27.00 -3.89
C ALA A 454 -24.27 -28.04 -4.23
N ILE A 455 -24.51 -29.33 -3.96
CA ILE A 455 -23.57 -30.42 -4.30
C ILE A 455 -23.19 -30.39 -5.79
N HIS A 456 -24.19 -30.31 -6.67
CA HIS A 456 -23.95 -30.23 -8.12
C HIS A 456 -23.12 -29.00 -8.51
N SER A 457 -23.43 -27.85 -7.92
CA SER A 457 -22.73 -26.59 -8.20
C SER A 457 -21.28 -26.58 -7.65
N ILE A 458 -21.01 -27.22 -6.51
CA ILE A 458 -19.65 -27.40 -5.97
C ILE A 458 -18.84 -28.29 -6.91
N LEU A 459 -19.38 -29.45 -7.31
CA LEU A 459 -18.72 -30.36 -8.25
C LEU A 459 -18.46 -29.70 -9.61
N GLN A 460 -19.41 -28.91 -10.12
CA GLN A 460 -19.22 -28.08 -11.32
C GLN A 460 -18.08 -27.07 -11.13
N GLY A 461 -18.03 -26.37 -10.00
CA GLY A 461 -17.01 -25.35 -9.70
C GLY A 461 -15.60 -25.92 -9.47
N VAL A 462 -15.49 -27.15 -8.97
CA VAL A 462 -14.25 -27.93 -8.90
C VAL A 462 -13.81 -28.32 -10.31
N SER A 463 -14.69 -28.94 -11.09
CA SER A 463 -14.41 -29.37 -12.47
C SER A 463 -13.91 -28.22 -13.36
N CYS A 464 -14.64 -27.09 -13.38
CA CYS A 464 -14.30 -25.88 -14.13
C CYS A 464 -12.96 -25.22 -13.72
N ARG A 465 -12.31 -25.69 -12.65
CA ARG A 465 -11.01 -25.21 -12.16
C ARG A 465 -9.89 -26.24 -12.30
N LEU A 466 -10.21 -27.53 -12.24
CA LEU A 466 -9.25 -28.59 -12.60
C LEU A 466 -8.90 -28.51 -14.10
N GLU A 467 -9.84 -28.07 -14.94
CA GLU A 467 -9.63 -27.68 -16.35
C GLU A 467 -8.68 -26.46 -16.56
N SER A 468 -8.27 -25.75 -15.50
CA SER A 468 -7.45 -24.54 -15.63
C SER A 468 -5.96 -24.85 -15.81
N PRO A 469 -5.23 -24.14 -16.70
CA PRO A 469 -3.77 -24.25 -16.80
C PRO A 469 -3.05 -23.67 -15.57
N ASP A 470 -3.67 -22.77 -14.80
CA ASP A 470 -3.09 -22.20 -13.58
C ASP A 470 -3.12 -23.20 -12.41
N HIS A 471 -1.93 -23.58 -11.93
CA HIS A 471 -1.73 -24.45 -10.77
C HIS A 471 -2.42 -23.94 -9.50
N LEU A 472 -2.45 -22.62 -9.24
CA LEU A 472 -3.11 -22.07 -8.06
C LEU A 472 -4.63 -22.22 -8.16
N VAL A 473 -5.21 -22.09 -9.37
CA VAL A 473 -6.63 -22.34 -9.61
C VAL A 473 -6.96 -23.83 -9.46
N ARG A 474 -6.08 -24.75 -9.88
CA ARG A 474 -6.23 -26.19 -9.59
C ARG A 474 -6.13 -26.48 -8.09
N LYS A 475 -5.15 -25.91 -7.37
CA LYS A 475 -5.00 -26.05 -5.91
C LYS A 475 -6.23 -25.55 -5.14
N MET A 476 -6.86 -24.46 -5.59
CA MET A 476 -8.16 -23.99 -5.05
C MET A 476 -9.26 -25.04 -5.20
N ALA A 477 -9.32 -25.74 -6.34
CA ALA A 477 -10.28 -26.82 -6.58
C ALA A 477 -10.01 -28.03 -5.68
N SER A 478 -8.75 -28.50 -5.60
CA SER A 478 -8.34 -29.61 -4.74
C SER A 478 -8.61 -29.34 -3.26
N SER A 479 -8.37 -28.10 -2.80
CA SER A 479 -8.67 -27.68 -1.42
C SER A 479 -10.16 -27.74 -1.10
N VAL A 480 -11.03 -27.25 -1.99
CA VAL A 480 -12.49 -27.32 -1.80
C VAL A 480 -13.00 -28.76 -1.87
N ALA A 481 -12.46 -29.58 -2.78
CA ALA A 481 -12.79 -31.00 -2.88
C ALA A 481 -12.42 -31.79 -1.59
N LEU A 482 -11.30 -31.45 -0.96
CA LEU A 482 -10.87 -32.05 0.30
C LEU A 482 -11.78 -31.67 1.48
N VAL A 483 -12.24 -30.42 1.60
CA VAL A 483 -13.25 -30.08 2.64
C VAL A 483 -14.59 -30.74 2.33
N PHE A 484 -15.04 -30.67 1.08
CA PHE A 484 -16.32 -31.21 0.65
C PHE A 484 -16.42 -32.72 0.93
N SER A 485 -15.37 -33.49 0.59
CA SER A 485 -15.29 -34.91 0.93
C SER A 485 -15.26 -35.15 2.44
N LYS A 486 -14.46 -34.41 3.22
CA LYS A 486 -14.46 -34.47 4.69
C LYS A 486 -15.85 -34.20 5.33
N VAL A 487 -16.76 -33.48 4.65
CA VAL A 487 -18.15 -33.24 5.10
C VAL A 487 -19.11 -34.37 4.64
N VAL A 488 -18.94 -34.88 3.42
CA VAL A 488 -19.85 -35.88 2.82
C VAL A 488 -19.53 -37.32 3.26
N ASP A 489 -18.25 -37.67 3.36
CA ASP A 489 -17.74 -38.93 3.91
C ASP A 489 -16.41 -38.67 4.68
N PRO A 490 -16.48 -38.45 6.00
CA PRO A 490 -15.28 -38.27 6.84
C PRO A 490 -14.34 -39.48 6.89
N GLN A 491 -14.77 -40.67 6.44
CA GLN A 491 -13.94 -41.88 6.44
C GLN A 491 -13.07 -42.00 5.17
N ASN A 492 -13.52 -41.41 4.06
CA ASN A 492 -12.83 -41.46 2.76
C ASN A 492 -12.63 -40.04 2.17
N PRO A 493 -11.83 -39.17 2.81
CA PRO A 493 -11.50 -37.86 2.26
C PRO A 493 -10.75 -37.97 0.92
N LEU A 494 -11.13 -37.11 -0.03
CA LEU A 494 -10.61 -37.09 -1.40
C LEU A 494 -9.40 -36.15 -1.50
N TYR A 495 -8.25 -36.70 -1.87
CA TYR A 495 -7.03 -35.95 -2.18
C TYR A 495 -6.85 -35.89 -3.70
N LEU A 496 -6.55 -34.70 -4.23
CA LEU A 496 -6.38 -34.42 -5.68
C LEU A 496 -5.04 -33.72 -5.98
N ASP A 497 -4.11 -33.72 -5.03
CA ASP A 497 -2.80 -33.06 -5.06
C ASP A 497 -1.93 -33.74 -3.99
N ASP A 498 -0.74 -34.23 -4.36
CA ASP A 498 0.18 -34.93 -3.46
C ASP A 498 0.67 -34.07 -2.29
N ASN A 499 0.52 -32.75 -2.38
CA ASN A 499 0.86 -31.82 -1.30
C ASN A 499 -0.24 -31.72 -0.21
N CYS A 500 -1.42 -32.32 -0.40
CA CYS A 500 -2.56 -32.17 0.52
C CYS A 500 -2.58 -33.14 1.73
N HIS A 501 -1.43 -33.68 2.15
CA HIS A 501 -1.34 -34.62 3.27
C HIS A 501 -1.48 -33.98 4.67
N ASP A 502 -1.43 -32.65 4.82
CA ASP A 502 -1.70 -31.99 6.10
C ASP A 502 -3.21 -31.90 6.39
N GLU A 503 -3.59 -32.16 7.64
CA GLU A 503 -5.01 -32.15 8.07
C GLU A 503 -5.69 -30.78 7.90
N THR A 504 -4.89 -29.70 8.00
CA THR A 504 -5.28 -28.29 7.95
C THR A 504 -4.90 -27.64 6.62
N ILE A 505 -5.86 -27.01 5.94
CA ILE A 505 -5.67 -26.36 4.64
C ILE A 505 -5.14 -24.92 4.84
N ASP A 506 -4.08 -24.54 4.11
CA ASP A 506 -3.65 -23.14 3.99
C ASP A 506 -4.58 -22.35 3.06
N TRP A 507 -5.57 -21.69 3.65
CA TRP A 507 -6.47 -20.76 2.96
C TRP A 507 -5.81 -19.44 2.53
N GLU A 508 -4.57 -19.15 2.94
CA GLU A 508 -3.81 -18.00 2.43
C GLU A 508 -3.17 -18.27 1.06
N PHE A 509 -3.14 -19.53 0.61
CA PHE A 509 -2.60 -19.99 -0.67
C PHE A 509 -1.20 -19.43 -1.00
N LYS A 510 -0.36 -19.23 0.02
CA LYS A 510 0.95 -18.58 -0.16
C LYS A 510 1.87 -19.46 -1.03
N PRO A 511 2.68 -18.86 -1.92
CA PRO A 511 3.70 -19.61 -2.66
C PRO A 511 4.76 -20.12 -1.68
N THR A 512 4.73 -21.42 -1.41
CA THR A 512 5.62 -22.09 -0.47
C THR A 512 7.04 -22.18 -1.03
N MET A 513 7.84 -21.15 -0.75
CA MET A 513 9.30 -21.30 -0.71
C MET A 513 9.64 -22.40 0.31
N SER A 514 10.47 -23.35 -0.09
CA SER A 514 10.61 -24.65 0.57
C SER A 514 11.57 -24.66 1.78
N ASP A 515 11.33 -23.79 2.76
CA ASP A 515 12.03 -23.80 4.04
C ASP A 515 11.60 -25.01 4.91
N ARG A 516 12.19 -26.18 4.63
CA ARG A 516 12.15 -27.36 5.50
C ARG A 516 13.01 -27.14 6.76
N SER A 517 12.60 -26.25 7.65
CA SER A 517 13.12 -26.17 9.02
C SER A 517 12.20 -26.90 10.00
N SER A 518 12.70 -27.97 10.62
CA SER A 518 11.95 -28.84 11.51
C SER A 518 11.46 -28.16 12.80
N VAL A 519 10.18 -28.29 13.12
CA VAL A 519 9.63 -28.05 14.47
C VAL A 519 8.89 -29.31 14.92
N ALA A 520 9.28 -29.89 16.06
CA ALA A 520 8.68 -31.09 16.60
C ALA A 520 7.32 -30.80 17.28
N LYS A 521 6.29 -31.62 17.01
CA LYS A 521 4.98 -31.53 17.68
C LYS A 521 5.09 -31.98 19.14
N SER A 522 5.11 -31.05 20.08
CA SER A 522 4.99 -31.34 21.52
C SER A 522 3.53 -31.56 21.91
N HIS A 523 3.06 -32.80 21.83
CA HIS A 523 1.72 -33.16 22.32
C HIS A 523 1.71 -33.38 23.84
N HIS A 524 1.03 -32.49 24.57
CA HIS A 524 0.46 -32.83 25.87
C HIS A 524 -0.98 -33.34 25.68
N LYS A 525 -1.36 -34.35 26.45
CA LYS A 525 -2.74 -34.84 26.63
C LYS A 525 -2.90 -35.27 28.09
N ASP A 526 -3.84 -34.64 28.78
CA ASP A 526 -4.40 -35.00 30.09
C ASP A 526 -5.94 -34.97 29.91
N GLU A 527 -6.82 -35.72 30.59
CA GLU A 527 -6.76 -36.78 31.63
C GLU A 527 -7.95 -37.76 31.31
N GLU A 528 -8.33 -38.86 31.97
CA GLU A 528 -8.04 -39.52 33.27
C GLU A 528 -8.36 -41.04 33.11
N ALA A 529 -8.05 -41.85 34.13
CA ALA A 529 -8.55 -43.21 34.39
C ALA A 529 -8.08 -44.36 33.46
N ASP A 530 -7.85 -45.61 33.92
CA ASP A 530 -8.04 -46.18 35.27
C ASP A 530 -7.02 -47.29 35.60
N LYS A 531 -6.65 -47.40 36.89
CA LYS A 531 -6.23 -48.60 37.65
C LYS A 531 -5.09 -49.57 37.18
N VAL A 532 -4.15 -49.77 38.12
CA VAL A 532 -3.61 -51.06 38.67
C VAL A 532 -2.10 -51.42 38.49
N LYS A 533 -1.37 -51.13 39.58
CA LYS A 533 -0.29 -51.91 40.27
C LYS A 533 1.04 -52.29 39.56
N GLY A 534 2.10 -51.62 40.02
CA GLY A 534 3.33 -52.26 40.54
C GLY A 534 4.47 -52.52 39.54
N LEU A 535 5.71 -52.74 39.97
CA LEU A 535 6.38 -52.54 41.28
C LEU A 535 7.90 -52.70 41.05
N ASP A 536 8.74 -52.06 41.87
CA ASP A 536 10.20 -52.21 41.95
C ASP A 536 11.05 -51.82 40.71
N MET A 537 12.37 -51.67 40.82
CA MET A 537 13.22 -50.85 41.72
C MET A 537 14.69 -51.05 41.30
N ALA A 538 15.58 -50.10 41.67
CA ALA A 538 17.05 -50.24 41.65
C ALA A 538 17.74 -50.32 40.26
N LYS A 539 19.02 -49.91 40.09
CA LYS A 539 19.86 -49.06 40.96
C LYS A 539 21.04 -48.41 40.21
N GLU A 540 21.74 -47.55 40.93
CA GLU A 540 22.99 -46.86 40.59
C GLU A 540 24.14 -47.81 40.17
N ALA A 541 25.06 -47.33 39.33
CA ALA A 541 26.50 -47.25 39.66
C ALA A 541 27.30 -46.42 38.63
N ASN A 542 28.40 -45.81 39.08
CA ASN A 542 29.38 -45.11 38.24
C ASN A 542 30.55 -46.04 37.86
N GLY A 543 31.31 -45.69 36.82
CA GLY A 543 32.61 -46.29 36.52
C GLY A 543 33.36 -45.56 35.41
N VAL A 544 34.63 -45.24 35.63
CA VAL A 544 35.54 -44.56 34.69
C VAL A 544 36.86 -45.36 34.71
N ASP A 545 37.57 -45.45 33.57
CA ASP A 545 39.04 -45.24 33.49
C ASP A 545 39.63 -45.48 32.08
N ASP A 546 40.83 -44.92 31.88
CA ASP A 546 41.62 -44.78 30.65
C ASP A 546 42.15 -46.07 29.98
N ALA A 547 42.40 -46.00 28.67
CA ALA A 547 43.74 -46.20 28.07
C ALA A 547 43.80 -45.89 26.55
N ASP A 548 44.87 -45.22 26.09
CA ASP A 548 45.17 -44.93 24.66
C ASP A 548 46.07 -45.99 23.99
N MET A 549 45.88 -46.23 22.68
CA MET A 549 46.95 -46.40 21.67
C MET A 549 46.44 -46.80 20.26
N GLY A 550 46.94 -46.14 19.19
CA GLY A 550 47.43 -46.89 18.01
C GLY A 550 46.84 -46.68 16.58
N LYS A 551 47.25 -45.59 15.90
CA LYS A 551 47.57 -45.50 14.44
C LYS A 551 46.51 -45.78 13.32
N LYS A 552 46.03 -44.68 12.71
CA LYS A 552 45.94 -44.36 11.25
C LYS A 552 45.72 -45.48 10.18
N VAL A 553 44.60 -45.41 9.43
CA VAL A 553 44.50 -45.65 7.96
C VAL A 553 43.50 -44.64 7.32
N LYS A 554 43.49 -44.51 5.98
CA LYS A 554 42.73 -43.53 5.17
C LYS A 554 41.25 -43.91 4.93
N GLY A 555 40.33 -42.98 5.23
CA GLY A 555 39.44 -42.32 4.25
C GLY A 555 38.32 -43.07 3.48
N ARG A 556 37.62 -42.26 2.66
CA ARG A 556 36.46 -42.53 1.77
C ARG A 556 35.07 -42.46 2.44
N LYS A 557 34.11 -41.84 1.72
CA LYS A 557 32.72 -41.59 2.16
C LYS A 557 31.88 -42.86 1.97
N GLN A 558 30.94 -43.13 2.88
CA GLN A 558 29.86 -44.08 2.65
C GLN A 558 28.69 -43.37 1.93
N LYS A 559 28.07 -44.06 0.95
CA LYS A 559 26.72 -43.71 0.47
C LYS A 559 25.70 -44.10 1.54
N LEU A 560 24.62 -43.34 1.67
CA LEU A 560 23.39 -43.80 2.34
C LEU A 560 22.51 -44.57 1.34
N LEU A 561 21.56 -45.33 1.86
CA LEU A 561 20.73 -46.26 1.09
C LEU A 561 19.62 -45.54 0.32
N GLU A 562 19.27 -46.11 -0.83
CA GLU A 562 18.33 -45.59 -1.82
C GLU A 562 17.10 -46.52 -1.83
N PHE A 563 15.96 -46.01 -1.40
CA PHE A 563 14.70 -46.76 -1.42
C PHE A 563 14.03 -46.58 -2.78
N LYS A 564 13.92 -47.66 -3.57
CA LYS A 564 13.07 -47.66 -4.78
C LYS A 564 11.60 -47.60 -4.36
N LEU A 565 10.86 -46.64 -4.91
CA LEU A 565 9.40 -46.71 -5.00
C LEU A 565 9.03 -47.55 -6.23
N VAL A 566 7.89 -48.24 -6.15
CA VAL A 566 7.31 -49.00 -7.27
C VAL A 566 6.33 -48.09 -8.02
N ASP A 567 6.27 -48.24 -9.34
CA ASP A 567 5.36 -47.50 -10.22
C ASP A 567 3.90 -47.96 -10.01
N PRO A 568 2.93 -47.06 -9.77
CA PRO A 568 1.54 -47.44 -9.54
C PRO A 568 0.79 -47.92 -10.80
N ASP A 569 1.30 -47.65 -12.01
CA ASP A 569 0.56 -47.89 -13.27
C ASP A 569 0.94 -49.21 -13.99
N GLU A 570 1.66 -50.13 -13.33
CA GLU A 570 2.02 -51.43 -13.92
C GLU A 570 0.78 -52.34 -14.09
N VAL A 571 0.43 -52.65 -15.35
CA VAL A 571 -0.77 -53.43 -15.70
C VAL A 571 -0.56 -54.93 -15.45
N ILE A 572 -1.03 -55.42 -14.30
CA ILE A 572 -1.01 -56.84 -13.93
C ILE A 572 -1.98 -57.66 -14.80
N ASP A 573 -1.47 -58.69 -15.46
CA ASP A 573 -2.29 -59.65 -16.22
C ASP A 573 -3.16 -60.51 -15.27
N PRO A 574 -4.50 -60.55 -15.43
CA PRO A 574 -5.40 -61.30 -14.56
C PRO A 574 -5.20 -62.83 -14.60
N ALA A 575 -4.36 -63.38 -15.48
CA ALA A 575 -3.97 -64.79 -15.47
C ALA A 575 -3.18 -65.20 -14.20
N ALA A 576 -2.51 -64.25 -13.53
CA ALA A 576 -1.53 -64.55 -12.47
C ALA A 576 -2.11 -64.87 -11.08
N LEU A 577 -3.44 -64.83 -10.89
CA LEU A 577 -4.07 -64.85 -9.54
C LEU A 577 -4.81 -66.15 -9.15
N ASN A 578 -4.76 -67.21 -9.97
CA ASN A 578 -5.43 -68.49 -9.65
C ASN A 578 -4.42 -69.58 -9.25
N GLY A 579 -4.29 -69.86 -7.94
CA GLY A 579 -3.40 -70.92 -7.46
C GLY A 579 -3.26 -71.00 -5.93
N GLU A 580 -4.35 -71.24 -5.20
CA GLU A 580 -4.27 -71.52 -3.76
C GLU A 580 -3.52 -72.84 -3.47
N LEU A 581 -2.50 -72.79 -2.61
CA LEU A 581 -1.70 -73.96 -2.22
C LEU A 581 -2.22 -74.58 -0.91
N ILE A 582 -2.58 -75.87 -0.93
CA ILE A 582 -2.86 -76.69 0.26
C ILE A 582 -2.28 -78.12 0.06
N SER A 583 -1.63 -78.64 1.11
CA SER A 583 -1.25 -80.06 1.34
C SER A 583 -0.09 -80.68 0.53
N ASP A 584 1.07 -80.77 1.19
CA ASP A 584 1.85 -81.98 1.52
C ASP A 584 1.57 -83.31 0.76
N GLY A 585 2.65 -84.01 0.36
CA GLY A 585 2.63 -85.46 0.06
C GLY A 585 3.84 -86.01 -0.73
N GLU A 586 4.61 -86.93 -0.14
CA GLU A 586 5.83 -87.58 -0.71
C GLU A 586 5.59 -88.49 -1.94
N GLY A 587 6.61 -88.71 -2.79
CA GLY A 587 6.65 -89.79 -3.79
C GLY A 587 7.80 -89.70 -4.81
N ASP A 588 8.53 -90.81 -5.04
CA ASP A 588 9.75 -90.89 -5.88
C ASP A 588 9.53 -91.38 -7.34
N ASP A 589 10.58 -91.14 -8.14
CA ASP A 589 11.19 -92.04 -9.16
C ASP A 589 11.02 -91.75 -10.68
N PHE A 590 11.97 -92.25 -11.48
CA PHE A 590 12.36 -91.72 -12.79
C PHE A 590 11.48 -92.12 -13.99
N GLY A 591 11.34 -91.20 -14.96
CA GLY A 591 10.95 -91.52 -16.35
C GLY A 591 10.88 -90.27 -17.24
N SER A 592 11.61 -90.24 -18.35
CA SER A 592 11.65 -89.10 -19.28
C SER A 592 10.68 -89.24 -20.45
N GLU A 593 9.84 -88.23 -20.70
CA GLU A 593 9.72 -87.51 -21.99
C GLU A 593 8.65 -86.39 -21.91
N ASP A 594 8.98 -85.23 -22.49
CA ASP A 594 8.16 -84.01 -22.70
C ASP A 594 7.55 -83.22 -21.50
N SER A 595 7.38 -81.91 -21.75
CA SER A 595 6.77 -80.83 -20.93
C SER A 595 7.49 -80.29 -19.66
N ASP A 596 7.80 -78.98 -19.75
CA ASP A 596 7.66 -77.90 -18.77
C ASP A 596 8.52 -77.78 -17.48
N SER A 597 9.51 -76.88 -17.59
CA SER A 597 9.95 -75.90 -16.59
C SER A 597 10.66 -76.34 -15.29
N LEU A 598 11.92 -75.90 -15.11
CA LEU A 598 12.31 -74.76 -14.24
C LEU A 598 13.84 -74.58 -14.13
N SER A 599 14.26 -73.40 -13.67
CA SER A 599 15.61 -73.09 -13.13
C SER A 599 16.84 -73.15 -14.07
N ASP A 600 16.80 -72.49 -15.24
CA ASP A 600 18.04 -71.93 -15.82
C ASP A 600 17.84 -70.59 -16.54
N THR A 601 17.90 -69.49 -15.77
CA THR A 601 18.33 -68.14 -16.22
C THR A 601 18.71 -67.30 -15.01
N SER A 602 19.88 -67.55 -14.40
CA SER A 602 20.52 -66.56 -13.50
C SER A 602 21.32 -65.56 -14.34
N LEU A 603 20.60 -64.83 -15.19
CA LEU A 603 21.10 -63.71 -15.98
C LEU A 603 20.20 -62.53 -15.68
N GLU A 604 20.71 -61.57 -14.91
CA GLU A 604 20.04 -60.29 -14.72
C GLU A 604 19.91 -59.59 -16.10
N PRO A 605 18.77 -58.96 -16.43
CA PRO A 605 18.67 -58.13 -17.62
C PRO A 605 19.76 -57.06 -17.61
N TYR A 606 20.33 -56.75 -18.78
CA TYR A 606 21.28 -55.63 -18.89
C TYR A 606 20.61 -54.34 -18.39
N ASP A 607 21.31 -53.62 -17.50
CA ASP A 607 20.80 -52.38 -16.91
C ASP A 607 20.87 -51.24 -17.92
N LEU A 608 19.78 -51.06 -18.67
CA LEU A 608 19.62 -49.99 -19.67
C LEU A 608 19.35 -48.61 -19.03
N THR A 609 19.34 -48.48 -17.69
CA THR A 609 19.07 -47.17 -17.05
C THR A 609 20.23 -46.17 -17.18
N ASP A 610 21.42 -46.63 -17.56
CA ASP A 610 22.55 -45.77 -17.94
C ASP A 610 22.35 -45.17 -19.36
N ASP A 611 21.71 -45.90 -20.28
CA ASP A 611 21.45 -45.42 -21.65
C ASP A 611 20.50 -44.20 -21.65
N ASP A 612 19.43 -44.22 -20.86
CA ASP A 612 18.52 -43.08 -20.67
C ASP A 612 19.21 -41.86 -20.00
N ALA A 613 20.24 -42.12 -19.19
CA ALA A 613 21.03 -41.08 -18.55
C ALA A 613 22.02 -40.41 -19.53
N ASP A 614 22.53 -41.14 -20.52
CA ASP A 614 23.40 -40.63 -21.58
C ASP A 614 22.61 -40.01 -22.77
N LEU A 615 21.39 -40.48 -23.05
CA LEU A 615 20.49 -39.88 -24.06
C LEU A 615 20.11 -38.43 -23.71
N LYS A 616 19.94 -38.10 -22.43
CA LYS A 616 19.61 -36.73 -21.96
C LYS A 616 20.82 -35.81 -21.99
N ARG A 617 21.08 -35.26 -23.19
CA ARG A 617 22.17 -34.35 -23.58
C ARG A 617 22.38 -33.17 -22.61
N LYS A 618 23.32 -33.33 -21.66
CA LYS A 618 23.66 -32.32 -20.65
C LYS A 618 24.51 -31.19 -21.25
N PHE A 619 23.88 -30.07 -21.60
CA PHE A 619 24.56 -28.86 -22.08
C PHE A 619 25.47 -28.25 -20.99
N SER A 620 26.75 -28.04 -21.33
CA SER A 620 27.74 -27.41 -20.43
C SER A 620 28.52 -26.26 -21.06
N GLN A 621 28.51 -26.15 -22.40
CA GLN A 621 29.13 -25.07 -23.17
C GLN A 621 28.06 -24.35 -24.01
N LEU A 622 28.22 -23.04 -24.20
CA LEU A 622 27.33 -22.22 -25.03
C LEU A 622 27.44 -22.60 -26.52
N VAL A 623 28.58 -23.14 -26.95
CA VAL A 623 28.76 -23.67 -28.31
C VAL A 623 27.85 -24.87 -28.57
N ASP A 624 27.69 -25.78 -27.59
CA ASP A 624 26.77 -26.92 -27.70
C ASP A 624 25.30 -26.46 -27.75
N VAL A 625 24.95 -25.45 -26.94
CA VAL A 625 23.61 -24.82 -26.94
C VAL A 625 23.30 -24.26 -28.34
N VAL A 626 24.20 -23.46 -28.93
CA VAL A 626 24.05 -22.97 -30.32
C VAL A 626 24.00 -24.13 -31.32
N GLY A 627 24.77 -25.20 -31.11
CA GLY A 627 24.80 -26.39 -31.96
C GLY A 627 23.51 -27.23 -31.92
N ALA A 628 22.75 -27.21 -30.81
CA ALA A 628 21.46 -27.86 -30.69
C ALA A 628 20.31 -26.96 -31.19
N LEU A 629 20.28 -25.69 -30.80
CA LEU A 629 19.27 -24.72 -31.26
C LEU A 629 19.22 -24.52 -32.79
N ARG A 630 20.24 -24.99 -33.52
CA ARG A 630 20.30 -25.01 -34.99
C ARG A 630 19.71 -26.24 -35.65
N LYS A 631 19.35 -27.27 -34.88
CA LYS A 631 18.80 -28.53 -35.37
C LYS A 631 17.30 -28.57 -35.09
N SER A 632 16.52 -28.12 -36.07
CA SER A 632 15.05 -28.29 -36.08
C SER A 632 14.60 -29.73 -35.83
N ASP A 633 15.45 -30.69 -36.16
CA ASP A 633 15.16 -32.12 -36.18
C ASP A 633 15.50 -32.81 -34.83
N ASP A 634 16.05 -32.09 -33.85
CA ASP A 634 16.54 -32.56 -32.55
C ASP A 634 15.70 -31.91 -31.42
N VAL A 635 14.40 -32.22 -31.38
CA VAL A 635 13.39 -31.58 -30.51
C VAL A 635 13.82 -31.52 -29.04
N ASP A 636 14.17 -32.67 -28.46
CA ASP A 636 14.62 -32.77 -27.06
C ASP A 636 15.93 -31.98 -26.84
N GLY A 637 16.80 -31.94 -27.84
CA GLY A 637 18.02 -31.13 -27.83
C GLY A 637 17.74 -29.62 -27.83
N VAL A 638 16.73 -29.15 -28.57
CA VAL A 638 16.33 -27.73 -28.62
C VAL A 638 15.67 -27.30 -27.30
N GLU A 639 14.74 -28.10 -26.76
CA GLU A 639 14.03 -27.82 -25.50
C GLU A 639 15.01 -27.87 -24.31
N GLY A 640 15.88 -28.89 -24.26
CA GLY A 640 16.97 -28.99 -23.29
C GLY A 640 17.98 -27.84 -23.37
N ALA A 641 18.27 -27.33 -24.57
CA ALA A 641 19.15 -26.17 -24.75
C ALA A 641 18.51 -24.87 -24.20
N LEU A 642 17.22 -24.63 -24.46
CA LEU A 642 16.50 -23.47 -23.90
C LEU A 642 16.39 -23.52 -22.37
N ASN A 643 16.15 -24.70 -21.78
CA ASN A 643 16.08 -24.90 -20.32
C ASN A 643 17.38 -24.56 -19.56
N VAL A 644 18.51 -24.51 -20.26
CA VAL A 644 19.86 -24.33 -19.71
C VAL A 644 20.49 -22.98 -20.14
N ALA A 645 20.10 -22.42 -21.28
CA ALA A 645 20.71 -21.22 -21.87
C ALA A 645 20.81 -20.02 -20.90
N GLU A 646 19.71 -19.62 -20.23
CA GLU A 646 19.70 -18.49 -19.29
C GLU A 646 20.73 -18.66 -18.16
N LYS A 647 20.87 -19.89 -17.65
CA LYS A 647 21.75 -20.23 -16.52
C LYS A 647 23.22 -20.20 -16.92
N LEU A 648 23.57 -20.77 -18.09
CA LEU A 648 24.94 -20.71 -18.62
C LEU A 648 25.33 -19.27 -19.00
N VAL A 649 24.41 -18.49 -19.56
CA VAL A 649 24.66 -17.08 -19.90
C VAL A 649 24.92 -16.25 -18.64
N ARG A 650 24.05 -16.30 -17.61
CA ARG A 650 24.28 -15.57 -16.34
C ARG A 650 25.46 -16.12 -15.51
N ALA A 651 26.00 -17.29 -15.83
CA ALA A 651 27.28 -17.76 -15.26
C ALA A 651 28.51 -17.04 -15.87
N SER A 652 28.35 -16.25 -16.94
CA SER A 652 29.38 -15.42 -17.57
C SER A 652 30.70 -16.16 -17.94
N PRO A 653 30.64 -17.29 -18.68
CA PRO A 653 31.85 -18.04 -19.06
C PRO A 653 32.73 -17.26 -20.05
N ASP A 654 34.04 -17.53 -20.07
CA ASP A 654 35.03 -16.81 -20.90
C ASP A 654 34.71 -16.86 -22.42
N GLU A 655 34.03 -17.91 -22.89
CA GLU A 655 33.60 -18.05 -24.28
C GLU A 655 32.46 -17.09 -24.67
N LEU A 656 31.70 -16.55 -23.70
CA LEU A 656 30.46 -15.80 -23.93
C LEU A 656 30.67 -14.64 -24.91
N LYS A 657 31.79 -13.90 -24.82
CA LYS A 657 32.06 -12.76 -25.71
C LYS A 657 32.19 -13.14 -27.18
N TYR A 658 32.68 -14.34 -27.47
CA TYR A 658 32.84 -14.84 -28.84
C TYR A 658 31.56 -15.51 -29.36
N VAL A 659 30.75 -16.09 -28.47
CA VAL A 659 29.53 -16.83 -28.80
C VAL A 659 28.27 -15.96 -28.78
N ALA A 660 28.24 -14.87 -27.99
CA ALA A 660 27.05 -14.05 -27.74
C ALA A 660 26.36 -13.54 -29.01
N SER A 661 27.14 -13.03 -29.97
CA SER A 661 26.62 -12.56 -31.25
C SER A 661 25.91 -13.68 -32.03
N ASP A 662 26.42 -14.90 -31.97
CA ASP A 662 25.88 -16.06 -32.72
C ASP A 662 24.71 -16.74 -31.98
N LEU A 663 24.78 -16.80 -30.65
CA LEU A 663 23.70 -17.23 -29.77
C LEU A 663 22.49 -16.29 -29.86
N ALA A 664 22.71 -14.96 -29.90
CA ALA A 664 21.64 -13.99 -30.10
C ALA A 664 20.93 -14.16 -31.46
N ARG A 665 21.68 -14.40 -32.55
CA ARG A 665 21.06 -14.71 -33.86
C ARG A 665 20.25 -15.99 -33.82
N THR A 666 20.80 -17.03 -33.22
CA THR A 666 20.18 -18.36 -33.17
C THR A 666 18.91 -18.34 -32.31
N LEU A 667 18.96 -17.78 -31.11
CA LEU A 667 17.79 -17.61 -30.22
C LEU A 667 16.67 -16.74 -30.82
N VAL A 668 16.96 -15.80 -31.73
CA VAL A 668 15.92 -15.05 -32.46
C VAL A 668 15.27 -15.89 -33.56
N GLN A 669 16.01 -16.83 -34.16
CA GLN A 669 15.56 -17.65 -35.29
C GLN A 669 14.77 -18.90 -34.85
N VAL A 670 15.03 -19.43 -33.65
CA VAL A 670 14.33 -20.58 -33.04
C VAL A 670 12.84 -20.28 -32.86
N ARG A 671 11.97 -21.12 -33.42
CA ARG A 671 10.50 -21.03 -33.34
C ARG A 671 9.95 -22.11 -32.41
N CYS A 672 9.36 -21.68 -31.29
CA CYS A 672 8.86 -22.59 -30.25
C CYS A 672 7.75 -23.53 -30.77
N SER A 673 6.85 -22.99 -31.60
CA SER A 673 5.79 -23.71 -32.32
C SER A 673 6.26 -24.93 -33.12
N ASP A 674 7.53 -24.99 -33.50
CA ASP A 674 8.04 -25.99 -34.43
C ASP A 674 8.61 -27.22 -33.68
N PHE A 675 8.67 -27.19 -32.34
CA PHE A 675 9.20 -28.30 -31.50
C PHE A 675 8.50 -28.52 -30.14
N THR A 676 7.73 -27.57 -29.58
CA THR A 676 6.99 -27.82 -28.33
C THR A 676 5.69 -28.61 -28.54
N ALA A 677 5.26 -29.36 -27.53
CA ALA A 677 3.92 -29.94 -27.50
C ALA A 677 2.82 -28.85 -27.44
N GLU A 678 1.64 -29.15 -27.97
CA GLU A 678 0.47 -28.25 -27.94
C GLU A 678 0.14 -27.85 -26.49
N GLY A 679 0.29 -26.56 -26.18
CA GLY A 679 0.08 -25.99 -24.84
C GLY A 679 1.34 -25.59 -24.07
N GLU A 680 2.54 -26.01 -24.49
CA GLU A 680 3.80 -25.61 -23.84
C GLU A 680 4.53 -24.45 -24.55
N GLU A 681 4.03 -24.02 -25.72
CA GLU A 681 4.58 -22.94 -26.55
C GLU A 681 4.91 -21.66 -25.75
N GLU A 682 3.99 -21.20 -24.90
CA GLU A 682 4.19 -19.98 -24.09
C GLU A 682 5.35 -20.12 -23.09
N SER A 683 5.58 -21.33 -22.56
CA SER A 683 6.69 -21.57 -21.63
C SER A 683 8.04 -21.55 -22.36
N ALA A 684 8.14 -22.18 -23.54
CA ALA A 684 9.35 -22.12 -24.36
C ALA A 684 9.63 -20.70 -24.86
N GLU A 685 8.59 -19.95 -25.24
CA GLU A 685 8.70 -18.54 -25.63
C GLU A 685 9.23 -17.67 -24.47
N GLU A 686 8.74 -17.89 -23.24
CA GLU A 686 9.23 -17.20 -22.04
C GLU A 686 10.69 -17.58 -21.72
N LYS A 687 11.07 -18.86 -21.79
CA LYS A 687 12.45 -19.34 -21.66
C LYS A 687 13.38 -18.67 -22.69
N ARG A 688 12.95 -18.59 -23.96
CA ARG A 688 13.70 -17.96 -25.07
C ARG A 688 13.90 -16.47 -24.83
N GLN A 689 12.87 -15.76 -24.37
CA GLN A 689 12.95 -14.33 -24.01
C GLN A 689 13.88 -14.10 -22.80
N LYS A 690 13.76 -14.88 -21.73
CA LYS A 690 14.63 -14.78 -20.54
C LYS A 690 16.11 -15.02 -20.88
N ALA A 691 16.41 -16.03 -21.70
CA ALA A 691 17.77 -16.30 -22.18
C ALA A 691 18.33 -15.13 -23.01
N LEU A 692 17.52 -14.52 -23.88
CA LEU A 692 17.90 -13.33 -24.65
C LEU A 692 18.10 -12.09 -23.76
N VAL A 693 17.27 -11.86 -22.73
CA VAL A 693 17.43 -10.74 -21.79
C VAL A 693 18.72 -10.90 -21.00
N ALA A 694 18.95 -12.09 -20.41
CA ALA A 694 20.19 -12.42 -19.71
C ALA A 694 21.43 -12.20 -20.59
N LEU A 695 21.33 -12.50 -21.90
CA LEU A 695 22.42 -12.33 -22.86
C LEU A 695 22.75 -10.86 -23.11
N ILE A 696 21.75 -10.00 -23.32
CA ILE A 696 21.98 -8.54 -23.43
C ILE A 696 22.48 -7.95 -22.11
N VAL A 697 22.00 -8.41 -20.95
CA VAL A 697 22.44 -7.90 -19.63
C VAL A 697 23.89 -8.29 -19.35
N THR A 698 24.31 -9.51 -19.69
CA THR A 698 25.65 -10.04 -19.38
C THR A 698 26.70 -9.65 -20.42
N CYS A 699 26.32 -9.53 -21.70
CA CYS A 699 27.24 -9.19 -22.81
C CYS A 699 26.58 -8.18 -23.78
N PRO A 700 26.41 -6.90 -23.39
CA PRO A 700 25.51 -5.98 -24.09
C PRO A 700 25.92 -5.67 -25.52
N LEU A 701 27.20 -5.40 -25.79
CA LEU A 701 27.65 -4.80 -27.05
C LEU A 701 27.54 -5.80 -28.21
N GLU A 702 28.10 -6.99 -28.01
CA GLU A 702 28.19 -8.08 -28.98
C GLU A 702 26.80 -8.67 -29.30
N SER A 703 25.89 -8.64 -28.32
CA SER A 703 24.49 -9.05 -28.46
C SER A 703 23.66 -8.00 -29.20
N LEU A 704 23.79 -6.72 -28.84
CA LEU A 704 23.06 -5.63 -29.49
C LEU A 704 23.45 -5.48 -30.97
N GLU A 705 24.73 -5.66 -31.33
CA GLU A 705 25.16 -5.62 -32.74
C GLU A 705 24.41 -6.65 -33.60
N ALA A 706 24.24 -7.88 -33.09
CA ALA A 706 23.46 -8.92 -33.76
C ALA A 706 21.97 -8.55 -33.86
N LEU A 707 21.38 -8.05 -32.78
CA LEU A 707 19.95 -7.73 -32.69
C LEU A 707 19.57 -6.53 -33.58
N HIS A 708 20.36 -5.45 -33.59
CA HIS A 708 20.16 -4.29 -34.48
C HIS A 708 20.24 -4.67 -35.96
N THR A 709 21.16 -5.59 -36.30
CA THR A 709 21.30 -6.14 -37.65
C THR A 709 20.05 -6.92 -38.06
N LEU A 710 19.48 -7.71 -37.14
CA LEU A 710 18.27 -8.50 -37.39
C LEU A 710 16.99 -7.67 -37.44
N LEU A 711 16.83 -6.66 -36.58
CA LEU A 711 15.66 -5.77 -36.53
C LEU A 711 15.32 -5.18 -37.91
N TYR A 712 16.36 -4.78 -38.67
CA TYR A 712 16.24 -4.21 -40.00
C TYR A 712 16.59 -5.18 -41.15
N SER A 713 16.75 -6.47 -40.87
CA SER A 713 16.93 -7.52 -41.87
C SER A 713 15.61 -7.85 -42.58
N ALA A 714 15.69 -8.44 -43.78
CA ALA A 714 14.55 -9.07 -44.45
C ALA A 714 14.31 -10.53 -44.00
N THR A 715 15.27 -11.14 -43.28
CA THR A 715 15.27 -12.56 -42.88
C THR A 715 14.46 -12.85 -41.60
N VAL A 716 13.64 -11.90 -41.15
CA VAL A 716 13.02 -11.87 -39.83
C VAL A 716 11.54 -11.50 -40.01
N ASP A 717 10.63 -12.08 -39.23
CA ASP A 717 9.19 -11.76 -39.27
C ASP A 717 8.80 -10.65 -38.28
N VAL A 718 7.52 -10.25 -38.29
CA VAL A 718 7.03 -9.15 -37.44
C VAL A 718 7.04 -9.52 -35.96
N SER A 719 6.77 -10.78 -35.62
CA SER A 719 6.78 -11.26 -34.23
C SER A 719 8.20 -11.24 -33.66
N GLN A 720 9.17 -11.77 -34.41
CA GLN A 720 10.58 -11.74 -34.04
C GLN A 720 11.11 -10.31 -33.85
N ARG A 721 10.69 -9.32 -34.67
CA ARG A 721 11.06 -7.91 -34.46
C ARG A 721 10.45 -7.33 -33.19
N ILE A 722 9.21 -7.67 -32.86
CA ILE A 722 8.56 -7.25 -31.60
C ILE A 722 9.31 -7.86 -30.41
N MET A 723 9.66 -9.15 -30.46
CA MET A 723 10.49 -9.79 -29.44
C MET A 723 11.85 -9.08 -29.27
N ILE A 724 12.58 -8.76 -30.35
CA ILE A 724 13.88 -8.05 -30.25
C ILE A 724 13.71 -6.77 -29.42
N LEU A 725 12.64 -6.00 -29.68
CA LEU A 725 12.37 -4.73 -29.01
C LEU A 725 11.89 -4.93 -27.56
N ASP A 726 11.09 -5.95 -27.27
CA ASP A 726 10.63 -6.26 -25.91
C ASP A 726 11.77 -6.82 -25.03
N VAL A 727 12.63 -7.68 -25.58
CA VAL A 727 13.84 -8.17 -24.90
C VAL A 727 14.82 -7.01 -24.64
N MET A 728 15.05 -6.12 -25.62
CA MET A 728 15.83 -4.90 -25.38
C MET A 728 15.21 -4.02 -24.29
N THR A 729 13.88 -3.92 -24.24
CA THR A 729 13.14 -3.18 -23.20
C THR A 729 13.35 -3.81 -21.82
N GLY A 730 13.27 -5.14 -21.71
CA GLY A 730 13.52 -5.88 -20.46
C GLY A 730 14.97 -5.75 -19.98
N ALA A 731 15.94 -5.91 -20.87
CA ALA A 731 17.36 -5.73 -20.55
C ALA A 731 17.69 -4.30 -20.11
N ALA A 732 17.06 -3.29 -20.70
CA ALA A 732 17.18 -1.89 -20.28
C ALA A 732 16.58 -1.62 -18.87
N GLN A 733 15.68 -2.48 -18.38
CA GLN A 733 15.11 -2.40 -17.04
C GLN A 733 15.92 -3.24 -16.03
N GLU A 734 16.43 -4.42 -16.40
CA GLU A 734 17.31 -5.24 -15.56
C GLU A 734 18.64 -4.50 -15.29
N LEU A 735 19.27 -3.90 -16.31
CA LEU A 735 20.47 -3.07 -16.15
C LEU A 735 20.23 -1.80 -15.30
N ALA A 736 19.01 -1.26 -15.29
CA ALA A 736 18.66 -0.08 -14.49
C ALA A 736 18.36 -0.40 -13.01
N SER A 737 17.92 -1.63 -12.72
CA SER A 737 17.54 -2.09 -11.38
C SER A 737 18.60 -2.96 -10.68
N MET A 738 19.72 -3.24 -11.36
CA MET A 738 20.74 -4.19 -10.91
C MET A 738 21.32 -3.86 -9.53
N LYS A 739 21.21 -4.83 -8.60
CA LYS A 739 21.73 -4.76 -7.22
C LYS A 739 23.11 -5.39 -7.13
N PHE A 740 24.06 -4.72 -6.48
CA PHE A 740 25.38 -5.28 -6.19
C PHE A 740 25.44 -5.89 -4.78
N LEU A 741 25.48 -7.23 -4.70
CA LEU A 741 26.16 -7.90 -3.61
C LEU A 741 27.67 -7.79 -3.86
N LYS A 742 28.37 -6.91 -3.15
CA LYS A 742 29.83 -6.77 -3.29
C LYS A 742 30.55 -8.01 -2.75
N PRO A 743 31.35 -8.72 -3.55
CA PRO A 743 32.28 -9.71 -3.02
C PRO A 743 33.39 -9.01 -2.23
N GLU A 744 33.83 -9.58 -1.11
CA GLU A 744 34.99 -9.09 -0.36
C GLU A 744 36.32 -9.43 -1.07
N TYR A 745 36.62 -8.70 -2.15
CA TYR A 745 37.99 -8.61 -2.65
C TYR A 745 38.64 -7.32 -2.17
N GLN A 746 39.64 -7.44 -1.31
CA GLN A 746 40.55 -6.35 -0.93
C GLN A 746 41.69 -6.25 -1.96
N PRO A 747 41.76 -5.22 -2.82
CA PRO A 747 42.93 -4.98 -3.65
C PRO A 747 44.00 -4.34 -2.76
N ARG A 748 45.17 -4.98 -2.62
CA ARG A 748 46.31 -4.37 -1.92
C ARG A 748 46.83 -3.16 -2.70
N ASN A 749 46.58 -1.97 -2.17
CA ASN A 749 47.21 -0.66 -2.46
C ASN A 749 48.11 -0.59 -3.72
N LEU A 750 47.53 -0.31 -4.89
CA LEU A 750 48.24 0.34 -6.01
C LEU A 750 47.36 1.40 -6.68
N ILE A 751 47.73 2.67 -6.46
CA ILE A 751 47.52 3.86 -7.30
C ILE A 751 46.13 4.02 -7.97
N SER A 752 45.28 4.81 -7.30
CA SER A 752 44.18 5.64 -7.86
C SER A 752 43.43 5.10 -9.10
N SER A 753 42.51 4.17 -8.90
CA SER A 753 41.29 4.13 -9.73
C SER A 753 40.44 5.38 -9.46
N VAL A 754 39.69 5.82 -10.48
CA VAL A 754 38.62 6.82 -10.28
C VAL A 754 37.52 6.16 -9.45
N SER A 755 36.95 6.89 -8.48
CA SER A 755 36.10 6.27 -7.45
C SER A 755 34.79 5.71 -8.00
N ASP A 756 34.51 4.43 -7.71
CA ASP A 756 33.27 3.69 -8.04
C ASP A 756 32.04 4.16 -7.23
N LYS A 757 31.84 5.47 -7.09
CA LYS A 757 30.66 6.07 -6.45
C LYS A 757 30.09 7.17 -7.36
N PRO A 758 28.77 7.16 -7.62
CA PRO A 758 28.13 8.21 -8.40
C PRO A 758 28.45 9.61 -7.84
N TRP A 759 28.70 10.56 -8.75
CA TRP A 759 29.17 11.91 -8.42
C TRP A 759 28.20 12.70 -7.52
N PHE A 760 26.92 12.34 -7.53
CA PHE A 760 25.86 12.95 -6.74
C PHE A 760 25.76 12.44 -5.29
N ILE A 761 26.45 11.33 -4.92
CA ILE A 761 26.39 10.80 -3.55
C ILE A 761 27.44 11.49 -2.67
N PRO A 762 27.04 12.19 -1.58
CA PRO A 762 27.98 12.83 -0.67
C PRO A 762 28.95 11.82 -0.03
N ARG A 763 30.24 12.19 0.02
CA ARG A 763 31.27 11.35 0.66
C ARG A 763 31.04 11.31 2.18
N ASN A 764 31.19 10.14 2.81
CA ASN A 764 31.10 9.95 4.27
C ASN A 764 32.24 10.63 5.08
N ILE A 765 32.96 11.59 4.48
CA ILE A 765 33.96 12.42 5.17
C ILE A 765 33.23 13.30 6.19
N GLY A 766 33.70 13.34 7.43
CA GLY A 766 33.07 14.08 8.53
C GLY A 766 33.86 13.96 9.82
N PRO A 767 33.45 14.66 10.89
CA PRO A 767 34.09 14.51 12.20
C PRO A 767 33.86 13.10 12.76
N PRO A 768 34.79 12.57 13.59
CA PRO A 768 34.62 11.26 14.23
C PRO A 768 33.30 11.17 15.00
N GLY A 769 32.52 10.13 14.73
CA GLY A 769 31.20 9.92 15.36
C GLY A 769 30.00 10.54 14.63
N ALA A 770 30.18 11.15 13.45
CA ALA A 770 29.04 11.50 12.57
C ALA A 770 28.53 10.26 11.82
N SER A 771 27.20 10.12 11.67
CA SER A 771 26.61 9.00 10.94
C SER A 771 26.82 9.11 9.43
N SER A 772 26.53 8.02 8.72
CA SER A 772 26.50 7.97 7.26
C SER A 772 25.38 8.83 6.68
N TRP A 773 25.57 9.36 5.48
CA TRP A 773 24.50 10.02 4.74
C TRP A 773 23.33 9.06 4.47
N LYS A 774 22.11 9.51 4.80
CA LYS A 774 20.83 8.83 4.58
C LYS A 774 20.01 9.64 3.57
N GLU A 775 19.38 8.97 2.63
CA GLU A 775 18.53 9.62 1.61
C GLU A 775 17.18 10.04 2.19
N ILE A 776 16.69 11.22 1.80
CA ILE A 776 15.36 11.75 2.09
C ILE A 776 14.56 11.75 0.79
N SER A 777 13.51 10.94 0.73
CA SER A 777 12.45 11.07 -0.27
C SER A 777 11.53 12.24 0.12
N THR A 778 11.48 13.30 -0.70
CA THR A 778 10.57 14.44 -0.46
C THR A 778 9.13 14.12 -0.86
N PRO A 779 8.15 14.07 0.07
CA PRO A 779 6.77 13.77 -0.27
C PRO A 779 6.08 15.02 -0.87
N GLY A 780 5.63 14.93 -2.12
CA GLY A 780 4.78 15.96 -2.74
C GLY A 780 5.00 16.24 -4.23
N THR A 781 6.12 15.78 -4.81
CA THR A 781 6.44 15.98 -6.23
C THR A 781 6.47 14.62 -6.93
N PRO A 782 5.82 14.43 -8.10
CA PRO A 782 5.81 13.14 -8.81
C PRO A 782 7.17 12.76 -9.45
N LEU A 783 8.18 13.63 -9.32
CA LEU A 783 9.43 13.61 -10.06
C LEU A 783 10.58 13.91 -9.07
N ASN A 784 11.35 12.89 -8.72
CA ASN A 784 12.46 13.03 -7.77
C ASN A 784 13.76 13.40 -8.48
N TRP A 785 13.86 14.64 -8.97
CA TRP A 785 15.09 15.15 -9.59
C TRP A 785 16.23 15.43 -8.60
N SER A 786 15.95 15.43 -7.29
CA SER A 786 16.88 15.92 -6.27
C SER A 786 17.10 14.90 -5.13
N TYR A 787 18.14 14.08 -5.25
CA TYR A 787 18.63 13.23 -4.17
C TYR A 787 19.06 14.09 -2.96
N SER A 788 18.19 14.20 -1.98
CA SER A 788 18.45 14.93 -0.73
C SER A 788 19.07 13.99 0.29
N TYR A 789 20.20 14.36 0.88
CA TYR A 789 20.91 13.53 1.86
C TYR A 789 21.09 14.26 3.19
N GLU A 790 20.70 13.62 4.28
CA GLU A 790 20.88 14.10 5.65
C GLU A 790 21.84 13.16 6.42
N ARG A 791 22.48 13.68 7.47
CA ARG A 791 23.26 12.87 8.41
C ARG A 791 23.16 13.46 9.81
N GLU A 792 23.27 12.61 10.81
CA GLU A 792 23.38 13.06 12.20
C GLU A 792 24.82 13.45 12.50
N LEU A 793 25.01 14.64 13.05
CA LEU A 793 26.30 15.15 13.51
C LEU A 793 26.46 14.85 15.01
N PRO A 794 27.68 14.53 15.49
CA PRO A 794 27.89 14.25 16.90
C PRO A 794 27.57 15.49 17.75
N PRO A 795 26.95 15.32 18.94
CA PRO A 795 26.58 16.44 19.79
C PRO A 795 27.83 17.22 20.24
N ARG A 796 27.74 18.55 20.24
CA ARG A 796 28.86 19.41 20.63
C ARG A 796 29.23 19.18 22.10
N PRO A 797 30.52 19.10 22.47
CA PRO A 797 30.94 18.90 23.85
C PRO A 797 30.42 20.04 24.73
N GLY A 798 29.62 19.68 25.75
CA GLY A 798 28.98 20.62 26.69
C GLY A 798 27.45 20.69 26.61
N GLN A 799 26.80 20.15 25.58
CA GLN A 799 25.34 20.24 25.43
C GLN A 799 24.58 19.15 26.23
N ILE A 800 24.29 19.42 27.50
CA ILE A 800 23.52 18.52 28.37
C ILE A 800 22.02 18.58 28.01
N GLN A 801 21.49 17.54 27.36
CA GLN A 801 20.04 17.40 27.17
C GLN A 801 19.36 16.85 28.44
N ARG A 802 18.41 17.63 29.00
CA ARG A 802 17.68 17.32 30.23
C ARG A 802 16.35 16.62 29.92
N GLY A 803 16.42 15.35 29.52
CA GLY A 803 15.31 14.64 28.85
C GLY A 803 14.26 13.94 29.72
N LYS A 804 13.28 13.36 29.01
CA LYS A 804 12.35 12.26 29.36
C LYS A 804 12.15 11.48 28.04
N THR A 805 11.96 10.16 27.97
CA THR A 805 11.64 9.15 29.01
C THR A 805 12.36 7.81 28.70
N ARG A 806 12.44 6.89 29.66
CA ARG A 806 13.17 5.61 29.49
C ARG A 806 12.38 4.55 28.69
N ARG A 807 12.80 4.22 27.45
CA ARG A 807 12.73 2.85 26.92
C ARG A 807 13.65 2.60 25.70
N TRP A 808 14.96 2.54 25.92
CA TRP A 808 15.86 1.83 25.00
C TRP A 808 16.23 0.47 25.62
N SER A 809 15.76 -0.61 24.98
CA SER A 809 16.47 -1.87 25.00
C SER A 809 17.76 -1.70 24.20
N LEU A 810 18.89 -2.15 24.75
CA LEU A 810 20.12 -2.33 23.98
C LEU A 810 19.90 -3.47 22.98
N GLN A 811 19.44 -3.12 21.78
CA GLN A 811 19.41 -4.07 20.67
C GLN A 811 20.87 -4.25 20.21
N SER A 812 21.35 -5.49 20.30
CA SER A 812 22.71 -5.84 19.88
C SER A 812 22.90 -5.56 18.39
N SER A 813 24.15 -5.27 18.01
CA SER A 813 24.54 -4.98 16.63
C SER A 813 24.47 -6.24 15.75
N VAL A 814 23.25 -6.59 15.32
CA VAL A 814 22.97 -7.73 14.45
C VAL A 814 22.71 -7.21 13.02
N ASN A 815 23.78 -7.18 12.23
CA ASN A 815 23.78 -7.14 10.76
C ASN A 815 22.95 -6.04 10.05
N GLU A 816 23.17 -4.75 10.36
CA GLU A 816 22.85 -3.66 9.41
C GLU A 816 23.88 -3.53 8.25
N ASN A 817 24.84 -4.45 8.15
CA ASN A 817 25.88 -4.47 7.10
C ASN A 817 25.44 -5.20 5.81
N GLN A 818 24.35 -4.74 5.19
CA GLN A 818 24.09 -4.93 3.76
C GLN A 818 22.99 -3.98 3.25
N LEU A 819 23.33 -2.69 3.11
CA LEU A 819 22.58 -1.79 2.26
C LEU A 819 22.77 -2.22 0.80
N GLU A 820 21.75 -2.85 0.22
CA GLU A 820 21.68 -3.18 -1.21
C GLU A 820 21.63 -1.90 -2.06
N GLN A 821 22.80 -1.36 -2.38
CA GLN A 821 22.90 -0.19 -3.25
C GLN A 821 22.73 -0.64 -4.72
N SER A 822 21.49 -0.55 -5.23
CA SER A 822 21.22 -0.66 -6.67
C SER A 822 21.85 0.53 -7.39
N GLN A 823 22.89 0.27 -8.17
CA GLN A 823 23.55 1.27 -8.99
C GLN A 823 23.18 1.02 -10.45
N ASN A 824 22.39 1.93 -11.02
CA ASN A 824 21.99 1.92 -12.42
C ASN A 824 23.20 1.73 -13.35
N GLN A 825 23.27 0.58 -14.03
CA GLN A 825 24.33 0.23 -14.98
C GLN A 825 23.95 0.56 -16.43
N PHE A 826 22.71 0.99 -16.70
CA PHE A 826 22.23 1.26 -18.05
C PHE A 826 22.90 2.45 -18.77
N PRO A 827 23.16 3.62 -18.14
CA PRO A 827 23.68 4.81 -18.82
C PRO A 827 24.90 4.58 -19.72
N GLN A 828 25.88 3.78 -19.28
CA GLN A 828 27.10 3.47 -20.06
C GLN A 828 26.81 2.69 -21.36
N TYR A 829 25.68 1.98 -21.42
CA TYR A 829 25.23 1.22 -22.60
C TYR A 829 24.10 1.91 -23.37
N ALA A 830 23.47 2.94 -22.80
CA ALA A 830 22.28 3.60 -23.37
C ALA A 830 22.47 4.05 -24.83
N ALA A 831 23.66 4.53 -25.19
CA ALA A 831 23.98 4.91 -26.56
C ALA A 831 24.01 3.71 -27.53
N ALA A 832 24.46 2.54 -27.09
CA ALA A 832 24.49 1.30 -27.89
C ALA A 832 23.10 0.67 -28.03
N PHE A 833 22.21 0.84 -27.03
CA PHE A 833 20.79 0.49 -27.16
C PHE A 833 20.07 1.43 -28.14
N MET A 834 20.21 2.75 -27.97
CA MET A 834 19.34 3.72 -28.65
C MET A 834 19.82 4.13 -30.05
N LEU A 835 21.10 4.48 -30.23
CA LEU A 835 21.54 5.10 -31.48
C LEU A 835 21.41 4.18 -32.70
N PRO A 836 21.80 2.90 -32.67
CA PRO A 836 21.63 2.02 -33.83
C PRO A 836 20.16 1.67 -34.10
N ALA A 837 19.33 1.56 -33.05
CA ALA A 837 17.90 1.33 -33.18
C ALA A 837 17.18 2.49 -33.91
N MET A 838 17.63 3.73 -33.71
CA MET A 838 17.13 4.92 -34.42
C MET A 838 17.67 5.06 -35.86
N LEU A 839 18.66 4.26 -36.29
CA LEU A 839 19.28 4.38 -37.61
C LEU A 839 18.60 3.51 -38.68
N GLY A 840 17.60 4.08 -39.37
CA GLY A 840 17.04 3.51 -40.59
C GLY A 840 15.57 3.11 -40.54
N PHE A 841 14.82 3.57 -39.54
CA PHE A 841 13.35 3.38 -39.45
C PHE A 841 12.59 3.98 -40.66
N ASP A 842 13.19 4.98 -41.30
CA ASP A 842 12.71 5.71 -42.47
C ASP A 842 12.84 4.91 -43.78
N LYS A 843 13.73 3.93 -43.81
CA LYS A 843 14.14 3.23 -45.04
C LYS A 843 13.24 2.03 -45.31
N LYS A 844 12.30 2.20 -46.25
CA LYS A 844 11.56 1.08 -46.83
C LYS A 844 12.53 0.09 -47.48
N ARG A 845 12.49 -1.17 -47.05
CA ARG A 845 13.28 -2.30 -47.59
C ARG A 845 12.33 -3.37 -48.12
N HIS A 846 12.85 -4.29 -48.93
CA HIS A 846 12.08 -5.50 -49.24
C HIS A 846 11.81 -6.26 -47.92
N GLY A 847 10.53 -6.40 -47.56
CA GLY A 847 10.12 -7.03 -46.30
C GLY A 847 10.07 -6.12 -45.06
N VAL A 848 10.37 -4.81 -45.14
CA VAL A 848 10.27 -3.88 -43.99
C VAL A 848 9.78 -2.49 -44.40
N ASP A 849 8.68 -2.02 -43.82
CA ASP A 849 8.12 -0.67 -43.97
C ASP A 849 7.48 -0.18 -42.67
N LEU A 850 8.32 0.30 -41.74
CA LEU A 850 7.92 0.70 -40.38
C LEU A 850 6.98 1.91 -40.36
N LEU A 851 7.16 2.87 -41.27
CA LEU A 851 6.31 4.07 -41.42
C LEU A 851 4.99 3.80 -42.18
N GLY A 852 4.65 2.53 -42.39
CA GLY A 852 3.47 2.12 -43.14
C GLY A 852 2.85 0.86 -42.56
N ARG A 853 3.00 -0.26 -43.26
CA ARG A 853 2.36 -1.54 -42.89
C ARG A 853 2.86 -2.12 -41.57
N ASP A 854 4.12 -1.88 -41.21
CA ASP A 854 4.79 -2.49 -40.05
C ASP A 854 4.75 -1.55 -38.81
N PHE A 855 3.74 -0.67 -38.73
CA PHE A 855 3.59 0.38 -37.70
C PHE A 855 3.55 -0.12 -36.25
N ILE A 856 3.19 -1.39 -36.02
CA ILE A 856 3.23 -2.00 -34.68
C ILE A 856 4.69 -2.12 -34.21
N VAL A 857 5.62 -2.46 -35.11
CA VAL A 857 7.05 -2.51 -34.82
C VAL A 857 7.58 -1.09 -34.59
N LEU A 858 7.09 -0.09 -35.32
CA LEU A 858 7.43 1.33 -35.08
C LEU A 858 6.97 1.81 -33.69
N GLY A 859 5.74 1.50 -33.27
CA GLY A 859 5.23 1.83 -31.94
C GLY A 859 6.03 1.15 -30.82
N LYS A 860 6.35 -0.14 -30.98
CA LYS A 860 7.26 -0.89 -30.09
C LYS A 860 8.67 -0.29 -30.03
N LEU A 861 9.22 0.14 -31.17
CA LEU A 861 10.54 0.77 -31.26
C LEU A 861 10.58 2.09 -30.48
N ILE A 862 9.58 2.94 -30.67
CA ILE A 862 9.45 4.22 -29.97
C ILE A 862 9.21 4.00 -28.47
N PHE A 863 8.42 3.00 -28.08
CA PHE A 863 8.23 2.61 -26.68
C PHE A 863 9.53 2.14 -26.02
N MET A 864 10.29 1.26 -26.68
CA MET A 864 11.60 0.78 -26.22
C MET A 864 12.60 1.93 -26.03
N LEU A 865 12.65 2.88 -26.97
CA LEU A 865 13.46 4.10 -26.86
C LEU A 865 13.01 5.00 -25.69
N GLY A 866 11.69 5.09 -25.44
CA GLY A 866 11.12 5.76 -24.27
C GLY A 866 11.51 5.10 -22.94
N VAL A 867 11.53 3.77 -22.88
CA VAL A 867 12.04 3.04 -21.70
C VAL A 867 13.54 3.26 -21.55
N CYS A 868 14.33 3.21 -22.62
CA CYS A 868 15.78 3.44 -22.55
C CYS A 868 16.12 4.84 -22.02
N ILE A 869 15.48 5.91 -22.53
CA ILE A 869 15.77 7.27 -22.04
C ILE A 869 15.36 7.43 -20.57
N LYS A 870 14.28 6.78 -20.14
CA LYS A 870 13.85 6.71 -18.73
C LYS A 870 14.85 5.92 -17.86
N SER A 871 15.37 4.79 -18.34
CA SER A 871 16.44 4.03 -17.69
C SER A 871 17.77 4.78 -17.62
N ALA A 872 17.96 5.82 -18.42
CA ALA A 872 19.13 6.72 -18.36
C ALA A 872 18.90 7.99 -17.50
N ALA A 873 17.76 8.12 -16.81
CA ALA A 873 17.43 9.30 -16.02
C ALA A 873 18.48 9.63 -14.92
N MET A 874 18.59 10.92 -14.58
CA MET A 874 19.58 11.51 -13.66
C MET A 874 21.06 11.40 -14.10
N HIS A 875 21.33 10.82 -15.27
CA HIS A 875 22.68 10.71 -15.84
C HIS A 875 22.87 11.65 -17.04
N PRO A 876 24.10 12.16 -17.28
CA PRO A 876 24.37 13.09 -18.39
C PRO A 876 24.13 12.47 -19.77
N GLU A 877 24.27 11.14 -19.89
CA GLU A 877 24.01 10.40 -21.12
C GLU A 877 22.56 10.59 -21.62
N ALA A 878 21.57 10.69 -20.74
CA ALA A 878 20.19 10.99 -21.15
C ALA A 878 20.04 12.38 -21.78
N SER A 879 20.80 13.37 -21.32
CA SER A 879 20.75 14.71 -21.92
C SER A 879 21.32 14.72 -23.35
N VAL A 880 22.34 13.90 -23.61
CA VAL A 880 22.92 13.73 -24.96
C VAL A 880 21.98 12.93 -25.87
N LEU A 881 21.39 11.84 -25.36
CA LEU A 881 20.51 10.94 -26.14
C LEU A 881 19.11 11.51 -26.36
N ALA A 882 18.69 12.51 -25.59
CA ALA A 882 17.41 13.17 -25.77
C ALA A 882 17.28 13.90 -27.13
N SER A 883 18.31 14.61 -27.61
CA SER A 883 18.16 15.39 -28.86
C SER A 883 17.96 14.51 -30.11
N PRO A 884 18.75 13.43 -30.35
CA PRO A 884 18.49 12.52 -31.47
C PRO A 884 17.11 11.84 -31.40
N LEU A 885 16.64 11.51 -30.19
CA LEU A 885 15.30 10.96 -30.00
C LEU A 885 14.22 12.01 -30.31
N LEU A 886 14.34 13.23 -29.78
CA LEU A 886 13.44 14.35 -30.06
C LEU A 886 13.32 14.60 -31.57
N ASP A 887 14.44 14.63 -32.30
CA ASP A 887 14.42 14.84 -33.75
C ASP A 887 13.78 13.68 -34.53
N MET A 888 13.87 12.43 -34.05
CA MET A 888 13.08 11.31 -34.57
C MET A 888 11.58 11.48 -34.27
N LEU A 889 11.20 11.81 -33.03
CA LEU A 889 9.78 11.99 -32.65
C LEU A 889 9.12 13.15 -33.40
N ARG A 890 9.90 14.19 -33.76
CA ARG A 890 9.47 15.38 -34.51
C ARG A 890 9.16 15.13 -35.99
N VAL A 891 9.57 13.99 -36.55
CA VAL A 891 9.22 13.60 -37.92
C VAL A 891 7.68 13.56 -38.06
N ARG A 892 7.13 14.15 -39.12
CA ARG A 892 5.66 14.33 -39.25
C ARG A 892 4.95 12.99 -39.40
N GLU A 893 5.59 12.08 -40.12
CA GLU A 893 5.18 10.70 -40.37
C GLU A 893 5.14 9.86 -39.08
N ILE A 894 5.78 10.31 -38.00
CA ILE A 894 5.77 9.69 -36.67
C ILE A 894 4.78 10.43 -35.74
N SER A 895 4.97 11.74 -35.54
CA SER A 895 4.16 12.57 -34.65
C SER A 895 2.69 12.69 -35.06
N HIS A 896 2.40 12.63 -36.36
CA HIS A 896 1.06 12.72 -36.93
C HIS A 896 0.70 11.43 -37.70
N HIS A 897 1.27 10.30 -37.27
CA HIS A 897 0.96 8.99 -37.83
C HIS A 897 -0.54 8.66 -37.72
N ILE A 898 -1.10 8.02 -38.75
CA ILE A 898 -2.55 7.73 -38.87
C ILE A 898 -3.03 6.85 -37.69
N GLU A 899 -2.29 5.80 -37.39
CA GLU A 899 -2.62 4.86 -36.31
C GLU A 899 -2.37 5.47 -34.92
N PRO A 900 -3.38 5.52 -34.03
CA PRO A 900 -3.23 6.06 -32.67
C PRO A 900 -2.14 5.36 -31.85
N TYR A 901 -1.89 4.06 -32.10
CA TYR A 901 -0.86 3.30 -31.37
C TYR A 901 0.54 3.93 -31.48
N VAL A 902 0.89 4.46 -32.64
CA VAL A 902 2.17 5.16 -32.84
C VAL A 902 2.16 6.49 -32.08
N ARG A 903 1.08 7.30 -32.18
CA ARG A 903 0.97 8.58 -31.47
C ARG A 903 1.04 8.42 -29.95
N ARG A 904 0.36 7.42 -29.38
CA ARG A 904 0.49 7.01 -27.96
C ARG A 904 1.94 6.71 -27.58
N SER A 905 2.67 5.96 -28.41
CA SER A 905 4.07 5.62 -28.16
C SER A 905 4.98 6.86 -28.22
N VAL A 906 4.74 7.79 -29.14
CA VAL A 906 5.48 9.07 -29.24
C VAL A 906 5.23 9.95 -28.02
N LEU A 907 3.99 10.04 -27.54
CA LEU A 907 3.64 10.76 -26.29
C LEU A 907 4.27 10.09 -25.06
N PHE A 908 4.29 8.75 -25.01
CA PHE A 908 5.00 8.02 -23.95
C PHE A 908 6.51 8.33 -23.96
N ALA A 909 7.16 8.29 -25.13
CA ALA A 909 8.58 8.62 -25.25
C ALA A 909 8.86 10.10 -24.89
N ALA A 910 8.01 11.03 -25.32
CA ALA A 910 8.06 12.45 -24.94
C ALA A 910 7.93 12.66 -23.42
N SER A 911 7.00 11.96 -22.76
CA SER A 911 6.88 12.01 -21.30
C SER A 911 8.12 11.44 -20.61
N CYS A 912 8.72 10.36 -21.14
CA CYS A 912 9.98 9.81 -20.61
C CYS A 912 11.17 10.76 -20.75
N ILE A 913 11.27 11.53 -21.84
CA ILE A 913 12.29 12.59 -22.00
C ILE A 913 12.09 13.69 -20.94
N LEU A 914 10.85 14.11 -20.69
CA LEU A 914 10.50 15.09 -19.65
C LEU A 914 10.78 14.60 -18.22
N VAL A 915 10.80 13.28 -17.98
CA VAL A 915 11.26 12.71 -16.69
C VAL A 915 12.80 12.66 -16.62
N ALA A 916 13.46 12.28 -17.72
CA ALA A 916 14.88 11.91 -17.71
C ALA A 916 15.85 13.09 -17.68
N ILE A 917 15.53 14.21 -18.35
CA ILE A 917 16.40 15.40 -18.38
C ILE A 917 16.32 16.13 -17.03
N HIS A 918 17.48 16.49 -16.47
CA HIS A 918 17.56 17.25 -15.22
C HIS A 918 17.41 18.77 -15.47
N PRO A 919 16.57 19.51 -14.71
CA PRO A 919 16.30 20.94 -14.96
C PRO A 919 17.54 21.84 -15.02
N THR A 920 18.59 21.58 -14.22
CA THR A 920 19.83 22.39 -14.30
C THR A 920 20.58 22.21 -15.61
N HIS A 921 20.41 21.08 -16.32
CA HIS A 921 20.99 20.92 -17.65
C HIS A 921 20.28 21.85 -18.65
N VAL A 922 18.95 21.92 -18.60
CA VAL A 922 18.15 22.84 -19.43
C VAL A 922 18.53 24.29 -19.15
N ALA A 923 18.65 24.67 -17.87
CA ALA A 923 19.13 26.00 -17.46
C ALA A 923 20.55 26.29 -18.01
N SER A 924 21.48 25.34 -17.89
CA SER A 924 22.85 25.50 -18.42
C SER A 924 22.90 25.60 -19.94
N ALA A 925 22.04 24.88 -20.66
CA ALA A 925 21.92 24.95 -22.12
C ALA A 925 21.40 26.32 -22.57
N LEU A 926 20.37 26.85 -21.90
CA LEU A 926 19.84 28.19 -22.13
C LEU A 926 20.92 29.26 -21.91
N MET A 927 21.65 29.21 -20.78
CA MET A 927 22.73 30.15 -20.47
C MET A 927 23.93 30.04 -21.43
N ALA A 928 24.23 28.84 -21.93
CA ALA A 928 25.26 28.61 -22.94
C ALA A 928 24.79 28.92 -24.38
N GLY A 929 23.53 29.30 -24.59
CA GLY A 929 22.94 29.56 -25.90
C GLY A 929 22.65 28.30 -26.74
N ASN A 930 22.79 27.09 -26.20
CA ASN A 930 22.31 25.89 -26.90
C ASN A 930 20.78 25.84 -26.82
N THR A 931 20.15 25.94 -27.98
CA THR A 931 18.70 25.98 -28.16
C THR A 931 18.09 24.67 -28.62
N GLU A 932 18.87 23.60 -28.84
CA GLU A 932 18.41 22.31 -29.37
C GLU A 932 17.42 21.62 -28.42
N ILE A 933 17.85 21.31 -27.19
CA ILE A 933 16.98 20.71 -26.17
C ILE A 933 15.79 21.64 -25.82
N PRO A 934 15.96 22.95 -25.54
CA PRO A 934 14.83 23.85 -25.30
C PRO A 934 13.80 23.90 -26.42
N ARG A 935 14.22 23.87 -27.70
CA ARG A 935 13.28 23.81 -28.85
C ARG A 935 12.55 22.48 -28.94
N GLY A 936 13.20 21.37 -28.58
CA GLY A 936 12.58 20.05 -28.54
C GLY A 936 11.55 19.92 -27.41
N LEU A 937 11.84 20.49 -26.24
CA LEU A 937 10.91 20.55 -25.10
C LEU A 937 9.69 21.42 -25.42
N GLU A 938 9.91 22.63 -25.97
CA GLU A 938 8.82 23.51 -26.43
C GLU A 938 7.99 22.86 -27.54
N TRP A 939 8.61 22.07 -28.43
CA TRP A 939 7.86 21.27 -29.42
C TRP A 939 6.97 20.22 -28.75
N ILE A 940 7.44 19.51 -27.71
CA ILE A 940 6.56 18.59 -26.95
C ILE A 940 5.38 19.37 -26.37
N ARG A 941 5.62 20.58 -25.81
CA ARG A 941 4.55 21.42 -25.26
C ARG A 941 3.51 21.81 -26.31
N THR A 942 3.93 22.24 -27.51
CA THR A 942 2.98 22.61 -28.57
C THR A 942 2.25 21.40 -29.12
N TRP A 943 2.97 20.33 -29.47
CA TRP A 943 2.38 19.15 -30.11
C TRP A 943 1.46 18.36 -29.16
N ALA A 944 1.78 18.29 -27.86
CA ALA A 944 0.85 17.75 -26.87
C ALA A 944 -0.41 18.62 -26.70
N HIS A 945 -0.29 19.94 -26.80
CA HIS A 945 -1.47 20.82 -26.79
C HIS A 945 -2.35 20.59 -28.03
N ASP A 946 -1.75 20.51 -29.22
CA ASP A 946 -2.44 20.23 -30.48
C ASP A 946 -3.20 18.88 -30.42
N ILE A 947 -2.56 17.83 -29.89
CA ILE A 947 -3.20 16.51 -29.68
C ILE A 947 -4.33 16.58 -28.65
N ALA A 948 -4.14 17.29 -27.53
CA ALA A 948 -5.17 17.40 -26.49
C ALA A 948 -6.43 18.14 -26.95
N GLU A 949 -6.35 18.97 -28.00
CA GLU A 949 -7.52 19.62 -28.62
C GLU A 949 -8.10 18.86 -29.83
N SER A 950 -7.30 18.09 -30.57
CA SER A 950 -7.69 17.58 -31.90
C SER A 950 -7.69 16.06 -32.09
N ASP A 951 -7.08 15.28 -31.20
CA ASP A 951 -7.04 13.82 -31.34
C ASP A 951 -8.35 13.17 -30.87
N THR A 952 -8.85 12.19 -31.64
CA THR A 952 -10.04 11.41 -31.30
C THR A 952 -9.76 10.31 -30.28
N ASP A 953 -8.49 9.97 -30.04
CA ASP A 953 -8.09 8.90 -29.13
C ASP A 953 -7.93 9.36 -27.68
N ARG A 954 -8.65 8.71 -26.77
CA ARG A 954 -8.65 9.03 -25.34
C ARG A 954 -7.29 8.82 -24.66
N GLU A 955 -6.53 7.80 -25.07
CA GLU A 955 -5.22 7.55 -24.47
C GLU A 955 -4.19 8.57 -24.96
N CYS A 956 -4.26 8.99 -26.23
CA CYS A 956 -3.50 10.13 -26.74
C CYS A 956 -3.81 11.41 -25.94
N TYR A 957 -5.10 11.73 -25.71
CA TYR A 957 -5.49 12.87 -24.88
C TYR A 957 -4.90 12.80 -23.46
N MET A 958 -4.97 11.64 -22.79
CA MET A 958 -4.44 11.50 -21.43
C MET A 958 -2.91 11.60 -21.37
N LEU A 959 -2.19 10.99 -22.33
CA LEU A 959 -0.72 11.08 -22.42
C LEU A 959 -0.23 12.48 -22.86
N ALA A 960 -1.03 13.21 -23.64
CA ALA A 960 -0.77 14.60 -23.96
C ALA A 960 -0.93 15.51 -22.72
N MET A 961 -2.00 15.31 -21.94
CA MET A 961 -2.21 16.04 -20.69
C MET A 961 -1.11 15.78 -19.65
N THR A 962 -0.55 14.57 -19.57
CA THR A 962 0.62 14.33 -18.70
C THR A 962 1.88 14.99 -19.25
N CYS A 963 2.14 14.97 -20.57
CA CYS A 963 3.26 15.72 -21.15
C CYS A 963 3.20 17.22 -20.83
N LEU A 964 2.01 17.85 -20.91
CA LEU A 964 1.82 19.25 -20.55
C LEU A 964 2.09 19.52 -19.06
N GLN A 965 1.64 18.64 -18.17
CA GLN A 965 1.91 18.73 -16.72
C GLN A 965 3.42 18.60 -16.43
N LEU A 966 4.07 17.57 -16.97
CA LEU A 966 5.51 17.32 -16.81
C LEU A 966 6.35 18.50 -17.33
N HIS A 967 5.99 19.07 -18.49
CA HIS A 967 6.65 20.26 -19.04
C HIS A 967 6.45 21.49 -18.14
N SER A 968 5.26 21.69 -17.57
CA SER A 968 4.99 22.84 -16.67
C SER A 968 5.85 22.79 -15.41
N GLU A 969 6.03 21.60 -14.82
CA GLU A 969 6.90 21.39 -13.65
C GLU A 969 8.38 21.54 -14.03
N MET A 970 8.83 20.95 -15.14
CA MET A 970 10.21 21.11 -15.63
C MET A 970 10.56 22.59 -15.86
N ALA A 971 9.67 23.37 -16.48
CA ALA A 971 9.88 24.80 -16.71
C ALA A 971 9.99 25.59 -15.39
N LEU A 972 9.12 25.28 -14.41
CA LEU A 972 9.12 25.90 -13.08
C LEU A 972 10.41 25.59 -12.30
N GLN A 973 10.89 24.35 -12.33
CA GLN A 973 12.17 23.98 -11.70
C GLN A 973 13.38 24.55 -12.46
N THR A 974 13.29 24.72 -13.77
CA THR A 974 14.32 25.38 -14.60
C THR A 974 14.42 26.89 -14.27
N SER A 975 13.30 27.57 -14.04
CA SER A 975 13.30 28.98 -13.57
C SER A 975 14.06 29.14 -12.25
N ARG A 976 13.72 28.31 -11.26
CA ARG A 976 14.41 28.28 -9.96
C ARG A 976 15.92 28.02 -10.09
N ALA A 977 16.31 27.14 -11.01
CA ALA A 977 17.72 26.89 -11.29
C ALA A 977 18.42 28.13 -11.87
N LEU A 978 17.82 28.81 -12.85
CA LEU A 978 18.34 30.06 -13.42
C LEU A 978 18.48 31.16 -12.36
N GLU A 979 17.42 31.42 -11.59
CA GLU A 979 17.39 32.38 -10.47
C GLU A 979 18.51 32.11 -9.45
N SER A 980 18.75 30.83 -9.11
CA SER A 980 19.84 30.44 -8.20
C SER A 980 21.24 30.73 -8.76
N THR A 981 21.42 30.62 -10.08
CA THR A 981 22.70 30.93 -10.72
C THR A 981 22.93 32.43 -10.86
N GLU A 982 21.91 33.22 -11.23
CA GLU A 982 22.03 34.68 -11.29
C GLU A 982 22.38 35.28 -9.93
N GLY A 983 21.75 34.78 -8.85
CA GLY A 983 22.07 35.17 -7.47
C GLY A 983 23.50 34.87 -7.01
N THR A 984 24.26 34.06 -7.76
CA THR A 984 25.66 33.73 -7.47
C THR A 984 26.64 34.66 -8.21
N PHE A 985 26.25 35.31 -9.31
CA PHE A 985 27.14 36.17 -10.12
C PHE A 985 27.20 37.63 -9.63
N GLY A 986 27.45 37.81 -8.33
CA GLY A 986 27.74 39.10 -7.70
C GLY A 986 29.13 39.64 -8.04
N THR A 987 29.30 40.15 -9.27
CA THR A 987 30.43 40.99 -9.72
C THR A 987 31.85 40.50 -9.37
N GLU A 988 32.37 39.51 -10.09
CA GLU A 988 33.83 39.38 -10.25
C GLU A 988 34.21 38.87 -11.66
N THR A 989 35.07 39.62 -12.36
CA THR A 989 35.47 39.33 -13.74
C THR A 989 36.73 38.49 -13.79
N LEU A 990 36.57 37.17 -13.62
CA LEU A 990 37.64 36.18 -13.77
C LEU A 990 37.43 35.37 -15.07
N GLY A 991 38.39 35.49 -15.99
CA GLY A 991 38.28 34.89 -17.33
C GLY A 991 38.41 33.36 -17.34
N LEU A 992 37.55 32.69 -18.11
CA LEU A 992 37.62 31.25 -18.31
C LEU A 992 38.91 30.84 -19.06
N PRO A 993 39.62 29.79 -18.62
CA PRO A 993 40.56 29.06 -19.46
C PRO A 993 39.80 28.40 -20.63
N SER A 994 40.21 28.66 -21.87
CA SER A 994 39.53 28.24 -23.10
C SER A 994 39.72 26.75 -23.47
N ALA A 995 39.78 25.86 -22.48
CA ALA A 995 40.38 24.52 -22.60
C ALA A 995 39.41 23.34 -22.38
N LEU A 996 38.10 23.51 -22.64
CA LEU A 996 37.10 22.42 -22.61
C LEU A 996 36.23 22.28 -23.88
N ALA A 997 36.36 23.20 -24.85
CA ALA A 997 35.54 23.22 -26.07
C ALA A 997 36.05 22.27 -27.18
N SER A 998 36.43 21.03 -26.84
CA SER A 998 36.87 20.02 -27.83
C SER A 998 36.70 18.58 -27.32
N GLY A 999 35.48 18.22 -26.90
CA GLY A 999 35.11 16.88 -26.42
C GLY A 999 35.03 15.80 -27.52
N MET A 1000 36.04 15.69 -28.39
CA MET A 1000 36.14 14.55 -29.32
C MET A 1000 36.47 13.26 -28.54
N ILE A 1001 35.43 12.49 -28.20
CA ILE A 1001 35.59 11.12 -27.73
C ILE A 1001 36.23 10.31 -28.87
N LYS A 1002 37.49 9.90 -28.67
CA LYS A 1002 38.15 8.97 -29.59
C LYS A 1002 37.53 7.59 -29.42
N ILE A 1003 36.75 7.17 -30.41
CA ILE A 1003 36.33 5.77 -30.55
C ILE A 1003 37.60 4.89 -30.58
N PRO A 1004 37.77 3.93 -29.65
CA PRO A 1004 38.84 2.95 -29.77
C PRO A 1004 38.53 2.04 -30.97
N ARG A 1005 39.48 1.95 -31.91
CA ARG A 1005 39.46 0.89 -32.93
C ARG A 1005 40.24 -0.31 -32.43
N VAL A 1006 39.53 -1.35 -32.01
CA VAL A 1006 39.64 -2.72 -32.55
C VAL A 1006 38.22 -3.26 -32.59
#